data_AF-A0A832I3D3-F1
#
_entry.id   AF-A0A832I3D3-F1
#
_cell.length_a   1.000
_cell.length_b   1.000
_cell.length_c   1.000
_cell.angle_alpha   90.00
_cell.angle_beta   90.00
_cell.angle_gamma   90.00
#
_symmetry.space_group_name_H-M   'P 1'
#
loop_
_entity.id
_entity.type
_entity.pdbx_description
1 polymer ?
#
loop_
_entity_poly.entity_id
_entity_poly.type
_entity_poly.pdbx_seq_one_letter_code
_entity_poly.pdbx_strand_id
1 'polypeptide(L)'
;MTPRPARWTRWAALAAALAAVLGAAAFGHLRATAAKGPARTCLDCHTAARKDFARRKVLHTSVKKGECGTCHLSHGFSQQLVLKKAPRDLCLDCHGDVARATPAHVHAVMSDEQGCVACHDPHGGADRRMLKAGAPVTTCFGCHAPLKDEAALAVQHAPFQAGDCAACHAAHGGPEDALLVKPAAALCEGCHATPAMTAKHAGVVRGDLRCLDCHSPHASAAANLLRADGHAPVASGACASCHAMDGARPKKELIAQAPELCVTCHGGLAGLDGRTVPHAPAAGGDCLGCHDPHRGGGGALLKAKQGELCGACHDLADAKKDPVVHKPFADGDCSTCHDPHGSGNAHMVKTADGAMCLSCHADLGTRLAAGAGGHPPATGKDCLRCHSPHSSKNAHLLTKPEKELCVTCHSGVQRAAKGQQVHAPFGGGNCSACHDPHQSAHPKLARAEEAQACLSCHPDVAASQKLPHAHPPAKEGQCLTCHAPHAGETRALLAAAPAELCVRCHQDVGRKMAGAGAHSAAKSGQCAGCHESHGSKNERLLKAAADRLCVACHARVGTRGDRVHAPVAQGECMTCHDPHGGETAPALTRKVPALCAGCHDPADPDLTSKHRGADLARANCLGCHAAHDARGAGLLAAHRHPGFADGDCEPCHSAGPPPSAAALAAPPDRLCAQCHDVAKPKTAASRVHPPVKTGACSSCHTPHASDRKGLMVAAPQELCAQCHQAVLADARKAHGHAPVANGDCAACHEPHQSANEGLLRQKAGALCQSCHAEIAQKIARGTPHAPAGMGLCLTCHESHGSDFAGMTRRDGAAGCTGCHAPKNAKLVAAHPGMDMTAVRCTSCHDPHAGPKNGRALLMPAAHIPFLRRECESCHTARGSAALNARGNDLCFTCHEERKPEFARKVQHAPVAGEQGCLACHGPHGGQATPLLTREPEKLCYSCHPKSGFEGKFVHAPMRQGCDTCHAPHSSDHRALLARNVEDTCTGCHRDLSKHYHPVKAARPDPRTGEPMTCTGCHDPHAANYAGMLRLDPKQALCLQCHDPTADPGPRTPRPGR
;
A
#
# COMPACT_ATOMS: atom_id res chain seq x y z
N MET A 1 -19.00 -27.05 -88.62
CA MET A 1 -17.69 -26.59 -89.11
C MET A 1 -16.69 -26.66 -87.97
N THR A 2 -15.71 -27.56 -88.11
CA THR A 2 -14.47 -27.64 -87.33
C THR A 2 -13.67 -26.34 -87.46
N PRO A 3 -12.91 -25.92 -86.43
CA PRO A 3 -11.51 -26.36 -86.28
C PRO A 3 -11.10 -26.60 -84.81
N ARG A 4 -10.43 -27.73 -84.51
CA ARG A 4 -8.98 -27.94 -84.31
C ARG A 4 -8.32 -27.11 -83.17
N PRO A 5 -7.80 -27.77 -82.11
CA PRO A 5 -7.00 -27.12 -81.07
C PRO A 5 -5.53 -26.97 -81.52
N ALA A 6 -5.01 -25.75 -81.49
CA ALA A 6 -3.63 -25.42 -81.84
C ALA A 6 -2.77 -25.17 -80.59
N ARG A 7 -1.97 -26.20 -80.25
CA ARG A 7 -0.57 -26.13 -79.79
C ARG A 7 -0.09 -24.89 -78.98
N TRP A 8 -0.58 -24.64 -77.76
CA TRP A 8 0.11 -23.73 -76.82
C TRP A 8 0.22 -24.28 -75.38
N THR A 9 0.14 -25.60 -75.19
CA THR A 9 0.23 -26.27 -73.87
C THR A 9 1.65 -26.68 -73.43
N ARG A 10 2.72 -26.21 -74.09
CA ARG A 10 4.10 -26.49 -73.65
C ARG A 10 4.87 -25.30 -73.07
N TRP A 11 4.36 -24.08 -73.20
CA TRP A 11 5.04 -22.88 -72.68
C TRP A 11 4.45 -22.37 -71.35
N ALA A 12 3.17 -22.66 -71.07
CA ALA A 12 2.56 -22.31 -69.78
C ALA A 12 3.04 -23.21 -68.62
N ALA A 13 3.35 -24.49 -68.90
CA ALA A 13 3.91 -25.41 -67.89
C ALA A 13 5.40 -25.12 -67.58
N LEU A 14 6.15 -24.58 -68.56
CA LEU A 14 7.54 -24.14 -68.33
C LEU A 14 7.60 -22.80 -67.56
N ALA A 15 6.67 -21.87 -67.80
CA ALA A 15 6.62 -20.62 -67.04
C ALA A 15 6.20 -20.83 -65.58
N ALA A 16 5.30 -21.79 -65.31
CA ALA A 16 4.92 -22.15 -63.94
C ALA A 16 6.04 -22.91 -63.19
N ALA A 17 6.83 -23.74 -63.89
CA ALA A 17 8.00 -24.40 -63.30
C ALA A 17 9.18 -23.44 -63.07
N LEU A 18 9.41 -22.46 -63.95
CA LEU A 18 10.48 -21.48 -63.78
C LEU A 18 10.17 -20.44 -62.69
N ALA A 19 8.90 -20.06 -62.50
CA ALA A 19 8.49 -19.19 -61.39
C ALA A 19 8.55 -19.89 -60.03
N ALA A 20 8.33 -21.21 -59.97
CA ALA A 20 8.52 -22.00 -58.76
C ALA A 20 10.02 -22.24 -58.42
N VAL A 21 10.90 -22.30 -59.43
CA VAL A 21 12.36 -22.44 -59.23
C VAL A 21 13.03 -21.09 -58.95
N LEU A 22 12.55 -19.97 -59.50
CA LEU A 22 13.08 -18.63 -59.21
C LEU A 22 12.50 -18.02 -57.93
N GLY A 23 11.30 -18.43 -57.50
CA GLY A 23 10.74 -18.08 -56.18
C GLY A 23 11.44 -18.78 -55.01
N ALA A 24 12.07 -19.95 -55.25
CA ALA A 24 12.85 -20.67 -54.25
C ALA A 24 14.33 -20.21 -54.15
N ALA A 25 14.81 -19.40 -55.09
CA ALA A 25 16.20 -18.89 -55.12
C ALA A 25 16.34 -17.44 -54.59
N ALA A 26 15.26 -16.68 -54.43
CA ALA A 26 15.29 -15.30 -53.92
C ALA A 26 14.87 -15.13 -52.44
N PHE A 27 14.36 -16.18 -51.79
CA PHE A 27 14.11 -16.22 -50.33
C PHE A 27 15.12 -17.11 -49.59
N GLY A 28 16.28 -17.33 -50.20
CA GLY A 28 17.33 -18.22 -49.72
C GLY A 28 18.56 -17.52 -49.11
N HIS A 29 18.74 -16.19 -49.17
CA HIS A 29 19.93 -15.55 -48.57
C HIS A 29 19.67 -14.11 -48.12
N LEU A 30 18.91 -13.96 -47.03
CA LEU A 30 19.15 -12.96 -45.98
C LEU A 30 18.81 -13.59 -44.61
N ARG A 31 19.20 -14.85 -44.44
CA ARG A 31 19.61 -15.32 -43.11
C ARG A 31 21.03 -14.85 -42.95
N ALA A 32 21.23 -13.91 -42.02
CA ALA A 32 22.55 -13.57 -41.54
C ALA A 32 23.34 -14.86 -41.29
N THR A 33 24.47 -15.00 -41.97
CA THR A 33 25.55 -15.87 -41.53
C THR A 33 26.03 -15.31 -40.20
N ALA A 34 25.35 -15.67 -39.10
CA ALA A 34 26.05 -15.80 -37.84
C ALA A 34 27.06 -16.90 -38.09
N ALA A 35 28.32 -16.51 -38.29
CA ALA A 35 29.43 -17.43 -38.29
C ALA A 35 29.21 -18.40 -37.13
N LYS A 36 29.09 -19.71 -37.40
CA LYS A 36 29.30 -20.72 -36.37
C LYS A 36 30.77 -20.64 -36.00
N GLY A 37 31.11 -19.64 -35.18
CA GLY A 37 32.30 -19.69 -34.36
C GLY A 37 32.20 -20.92 -33.47
N PRO A 38 33.35 -21.49 -33.04
CA PRO A 38 33.35 -22.63 -32.14
C PRO A 38 32.47 -22.33 -30.93
N ALA A 39 31.70 -23.34 -30.47
CA ALA A 39 30.85 -23.20 -29.30
C ALA A 39 31.69 -22.65 -28.14
N ARG A 40 31.48 -21.38 -27.77
CA ARG A 40 32.20 -20.74 -26.67
C ARG A 40 31.90 -21.53 -25.40
N THR A 41 32.92 -22.12 -24.81
CA THR A 41 32.88 -22.71 -23.48
C THR A 41 32.64 -21.61 -22.46
N CYS A 42 32.15 -21.94 -21.26
CA CYS A 42 31.92 -20.94 -20.21
C CYS A 42 33.21 -20.14 -19.90
N LEU A 43 34.37 -20.79 -19.96
CA LEU A 43 35.67 -20.16 -19.71
C LEU A 43 36.12 -19.19 -20.82
N ASP A 44 35.54 -19.27 -22.03
CA ASP A 44 35.85 -18.33 -23.12
C ASP A 44 35.32 -16.93 -22.83
N CYS A 45 34.21 -16.84 -22.08
CA CYS A 45 33.68 -15.58 -21.58
C CYS A 45 34.22 -15.25 -20.18
N HIS A 46 34.48 -16.26 -19.33
CA HIS A 46 34.98 -16.07 -17.95
C HIS A 46 36.51 -16.17 -17.85
N THR A 47 37.20 -15.25 -18.53
CA THR A 47 38.68 -15.25 -18.63
C THR A 47 39.40 -15.04 -17.29
N ALA A 48 38.76 -14.34 -16.33
CA ALA A 48 39.28 -14.20 -14.97
C ALA A 48 39.30 -15.55 -14.22
N ALA A 49 38.19 -16.30 -14.28
CA ALA A 49 38.11 -17.64 -13.69
C ALA A 49 39.09 -18.61 -14.36
N ARG A 50 39.25 -18.53 -15.70
CA ARG A 50 40.26 -19.31 -16.42
C ARG A 50 41.69 -19.06 -15.90
N LYS A 51 42.05 -17.80 -15.66
CA LYS A 51 43.38 -17.43 -15.11
C LYS A 51 43.54 -17.88 -13.66
N ASP A 52 42.48 -17.81 -12.86
CA ASP A 52 42.50 -18.26 -11.46
C ASP A 52 42.65 -19.79 -11.37
N PHE A 53 41.86 -20.56 -12.11
CA PHE A 53 41.93 -22.02 -12.11
C PHE A 53 43.28 -22.53 -12.60
N ALA A 54 43.92 -21.85 -13.57
CA ALA A 54 45.27 -22.19 -14.02
C ALA A 54 46.35 -22.04 -12.92
N ARG A 55 46.10 -21.28 -11.86
CA ARG A 55 47.03 -21.07 -10.74
C ARG A 55 46.81 -22.02 -9.56
N ARG A 56 45.68 -22.74 -9.51
CA ARG A 56 45.35 -23.63 -8.40
C ARG A 56 46.09 -24.96 -8.52
N LYS A 57 46.68 -25.41 -7.41
CA LYS A 57 47.51 -26.63 -7.35
C LYS A 57 46.68 -27.91 -7.47
N VAL A 58 45.48 -27.89 -6.90
CA VAL A 58 44.49 -28.96 -6.98
C VAL A 58 43.19 -28.36 -7.51
N LEU A 59 42.66 -28.92 -8.60
CA LEU A 59 41.36 -28.53 -9.17
C LEU A 59 40.38 -29.68 -9.06
N HIS A 60 39.11 -29.34 -8.82
CA HIS A 60 38.03 -30.32 -8.85
C HIS A 60 37.85 -30.89 -10.26
N THR A 61 37.62 -32.20 -10.40
CA THR A 61 37.65 -32.92 -11.69
C THR A 61 36.72 -32.30 -12.74
N SER A 62 35.49 -31.91 -12.37
CA SER A 62 34.53 -31.27 -13.26
C SER A 62 34.98 -29.86 -13.72
N VAL A 63 35.69 -29.12 -12.86
CA VAL A 63 36.26 -27.81 -13.19
C VAL A 63 37.46 -27.96 -14.11
N LYS A 64 38.32 -28.95 -13.84
CA LYS A 64 39.46 -29.31 -14.70
C LYS A 64 39.04 -29.69 -16.12
N LYS A 65 37.87 -30.33 -16.26
CA LYS A 65 37.28 -30.71 -17.56
C LYS A 65 36.49 -29.59 -18.25
N GLY A 66 36.27 -28.45 -17.58
CA GLY A 66 35.47 -27.34 -18.12
C GLY A 66 33.96 -27.62 -18.14
N GLU A 67 33.49 -28.63 -17.40
CA GLU A 67 32.08 -29.03 -17.30
C GLU A 67 31.33 -28.15 -16.28
N CYS A 68 31.45 -26.82 -16.41
CA CYS A 68 30.88 -25.86 -15.46
C CYS A 68 29.35 -26.01 -15.33
N GLY A 69 28.70 -26.47 -16.41
CA GLY A 69 27.27 -26.73 -16.47
C GLY A 69 26.79 -27.87 -15.57
N THR A 70 27.68 -28.68 -14.98
CA THR A 70 27.29 -29.73 -14.02
C THR A 70 26.83 -29.14 -12.69
N CYS A 71 27.43 -28.01 -12.28
CA CYS A 71 27.13 -27.33 -11.02
C CYS A 71 26.39 -26.00 -11.23
N HIS A 72 26.69 -25.29 -12.32
CA HIS A 72 26.11 -23.98 -12.63
C HIS A 72 25.05 -24.06 -13.74
N LEU A 73 24.04 -23.20 -13.64
CA LEU A 73 23.10 -22.91 -14.73
C LEU A 73 23.73 -21.93 -15.72
N SER A 74 23.38 -22.07 -17.01
CA SER A 74 23.77 -21.11 -18.04
C SER A 74 23.02 -19.79 -17.84
N HIS A 75 23.76 -18.68 -17.75
CA HIS A 75 23.25 -17.42 -17.21
C HIS A 75 22.54 -16.47 -18.18
N GLY A 76 22.44 -16.75 -19.49
CA GLY A 76 21.72 -15.88 -20.44
C GLY A 76 22.07 -14.38 -20.32
N PHE A 77 21.17 -13.48 -20.76
CA PHE A 77 21.40 -12.02 -20.75
C PHE A 77 21.47 -11.38 -19.34
N SER A 78 21.13 -12.09 -18.26
CA SER A 78 21.13 -11.54 -16.89
C SER A 78 22.48 -11.61 -16.19
N GLN A 79 23.50 -12.20 -16.82
CA GLN A 79 24.89 -12.33 -16.36
C GLN A 79 25.13 -12.93 -14.95
N GLN A 80 24.10 -13.37 -14.21
CA GLN A 80 24.26 -13.91 -12.86
C GLN A 80 24.55 -15.42 -12.86
N LEU A 81 25.64 -15.82 -12.21
CA LEU A 81 26.01 -17.22 -12.03
C LEU A 81 25.15 -17.86 -10.93
N VAL A 82 24.36 -18.88 -11.27
CA VAL A 82 23.44 -19.56 -10.35
C VAL A 82 23.78 -21.05 -10.26
N LEU A 83 23.76 -21.63 -9.06
CA LEU A 83 23.94 -23.07 -8.85
C LEU A 83 22.66 -23.84 -9.19
N LYS A 84 22.80 -25.08 -9.67
CA LYS A 84 21.65 -25.94 -10.04
C LYS A 84 20.80 -26.39 -8.86
N LYS A 85 21.41 -26.54 -7.68
CA LYS A 85 20.79 -26.91 -6.40
C LYS A 85 21.50 -26.16 -5.27
N ALA A 86 20.97 -26.25 -4.05
CA ALA A 86 21.65 -25.77 -2.86
C ALA A 86 23.05 -26.42 -2.73
N PRO A 87 24.07 -25.70 -2.22
CA PRO A 87 25.46 -26.18 -2.21
C PRO A 87 25.65 -27.57 -1.62
N ARG A 88 24.98 -27.87 -0.50
CA ARG A 88 25.02 -29.20 0.16
C ARG A 88 24.53 -30.30 -0.77
N ASP A 89 23.30 -30.21 -1.26
CA ASP A 89 22.67 -31.27 -2.04
C ASP A 89 23.36 -31.45 -3.40
N LEU A 90 23.84 -30.34 -3.99
CA LEU A 90 24.61 -30.37 -5.23
C LEU A 90 25.94 -31.11 -5.08
N CYS A 91 26.63 -30.93 -3.95
CA CYS A 91 27.89 -31.63 -3.68
C CYS A 91 27.64 -33.11 -3.38
N LEU A 92 26.61 -33.44 -2.61
CA LEU A 92 26.28 -34.82 -2.22
C LEU A 92 25.77 -35.68 -3.40
N ASP A 93 25.23 -35.07 -4.46
CA ASP A 93 24.92 -35.79 -5.71
C ASP A 93 26.16 -36.52 -6.28
N CYS A 94 27.36 -35.97 -6.06
CA CYS A 94 28.64 -36.57 -6.48
C CYS A 94 29.43 -37.19 -5.31
N HIS A 95 29.30 -36.66 -4.09
CA HIS A 95 29.98 -37.11 -2.86
C HIS A 95 29.05 -37.89 -1.93
N GLY A 96 28.27 -38.82 -2.49
CA GLY A 96 27.30 -39.62 -1.73
C GLY A 96 27.93 -40.57 -0.70
N ASP A 97 29.24 -40.80 -0.76
CA ASP A 97 30.03 -41.48 0.27
C ASP A 97 30.03 -40.72 1.60
N VAL A 98 30.08 -39.38 1.56
CA VAL A 98 29.98 -38.54 2.76
C VAL A 98 28.56 -38.59 3.34
N ALA A 99 27.53 -38.71 2.50
CA ALA A 99 26.14 -38.86 2.94
C ALA A 99 25.86 -40.24 3.56
N ARG A 100 26.52 -41.30 3.09
CA ARG A 100 26.36 -42.68 3.60
C ARG A 100 27.07 -42.93 4.93
N ALA A 101 27.95 -42.04 5.35
CA ALA A 101 28.74 -42.16 6.57
C ALA A 101 28.04 -41.58 7.83
N THR A 102 26.70 -41.51 7.87
CA THR A 102 25.91 -40.85 8.93
C THR A 102 26.37 -41.24 10.34
N PRO A 103 27.14 -40.39 11.02
CA PRO A 103 27.55 -40.62 12.40
C PRO A 103 26.42 -40.19 13.36
N ALA A 104 26.45 -40.70 14.60
CA ALA A 104 25.44 -40.38 15.62
C ALA A 104 25.33 -38.87 15.92
N HIS A 105 26.45 -38.15 15.80
CA HIS A 105 26.51 -36.69 15.99
C HIS A 105 27.11 -36.03 14.74
N VAL A 106 26.35 -35.14 14.09
CA VAL A 106 26.77 -34.43 12.87
C VAL A 106 27.25 -33.02 13.23
N HIS A 107 28.34 -32.56 12.62
CA HIS A 107 28.81 -31.19 12.84
C HIS A 107 27.78 -30.18 12.30
N ALA A 108 27.33 -29.23 13.13
CA ALA A 108 26.17 -28.36 12.85
C ALA A 108 26.26 -27.61 11.50
N VAL A 109 27.46 -27.18 11.09
CA VAL A 109 27.69 -26.49 9.80
C VAL A 109 27.31 -27.34 8.58
N MET A 110 27.26 -28.67 8.72
CA MET A 110 26.81 -29.59 7.66
C MET A 110 25.29 -29.53 7.40
N SER A 111 24.54 -28.84 8.27
CA SER A 111 23.08 -28.65 8.21
C SER A 111 22.66 -27.26 7.71
N ASP A 112 23.59 -26.31 7.55
CA ASP A 112 23.32 -24.92 7.16
C ASP A 112 23.27 -24.70 5.62
N GLU A 113 22.66 -23.61 5.15
CA GLU A 113 22.53 -23.28 3.70
C GLU A 113 23.87 -23.14 2.97
N GLN A 114 24.92 -22.75 3.67
CA GLN A 114 26.28 -22.65 3.13
C GLN A 114 26.94 -24.03 2.98
N GLY A 115 26.47 -25.04 3.72
CA GLY A 115 26.86 -26.45 3.61
C GLY A 115 28.37 -26.69 3.51
N CYS A 116 28.76 -27.61 2.62
CA CYS A 116 30.15 -28.01 2.41
C CYS A 116 31.08 -26.85 2.01
N VAL A 117 30.55 -25.81 1.37
CA VAL A 117 31.36 -24.68 0.90
C VAL A 117 31.70 -23.69 2.02
N ALA A 118 31.23 -23.89 3.26
CA ALA A 118 31.69 -23.12 4.40
C ALA A 118 33.20 -23.36 4.65
N CYS A 119 33.63 -24.62 4.55
CA CYS A 119 35.01 -25.04 4.80
C CYS A 119 35.78 -25.40 3.52
N HIS A 120 35.10 -25.99 2.53
CA HIS A 120 35.72 -26.42 1.28
C HIS A 120 35.60 -25.37 0.16
N ASP A 121 36.61 -25.32 -0.72
CA ASP A 121 36.52 -24.62 -1.99
C ASP A 121 36.15 -25.63 -3.10
N PRO A 122 34.93 -25.54 -3.66
CA PRO A 122 34.44 -26.51 -4.64
C PRO A 122 35.13 -26.41 -6.01
N HIS A 123 35.91 -25.34 -6.27
CA HIS A 123 36.60 -25.16 -7.55
C HIS A 123 38.03 -25.71 -7.53
N GLY A 124 38.69 -25.68 -6.37
CA GLY A 124 40.06 -26.15 -6.20
C GLY A 124 40.76 -25.47 -5.03
N GLY A 125 41.86 -26.03 -4.54
CA GLY A 125 42.57 -25.50 -3.38
C GLY A 125 44.07 -25.73 -3.41
N ALA A 126 44.74 -25.30 -2.34
CA ALA A 126 46.17 -25.51 -2.13
C ALA A 126 46.48 -26.94 -1.64
N ASP A 127 45.53 -27.57 -0.94
CA ASP A 127 45.66 -28.90 -0.35
C ASP A 127 44.69 -29.92 -1.00
N ARG A 128 44.98 -31.21 -0.81
CA ARG A 128 44.18 -32.31 -1.40
C ARG A 128 42.75 -32.42 -0.86
N ARG A 129 42.47 -31.81 0.30
CA ARG A 129 41.15 -31.74 0.95
C ARG A 129 40.40 -30.45 0.56
N MET A 130 41.03 -29.58 -0.24
CA MET A 130 40.47 -28.35 -0.81
C MET A 130 39.82 -27.44 0.23
N LEU A 131 40.54 -27.13 1.31
CA LEU A 131 40.07 -26.18 2.34
C LEU A 131 40.30 -24.73 1.88
N LYS A 132 39.35 -23.84 2.17
CA LYS A 132 39.37 -22.43 1.72
C LYS A 132 40.62 -21.63 2.13
N ALA A 133 41.25 -21.98 3.26
CA ALA A 133 42.40 -21.27 3.81
C ALA A 133 43.69 -22.13 3.84
N GLY A 134 43.71 -23.29 3.17
CA GLY A 134 44.90 -24.13 2.98
C GLY A 134 45.40 -24.92 4.21
N ALA A 135 44.98 -24.59 5.44
CA ALA A 135 45.32 -25.36 6.65
C ALA A 135 44.08 -25.61 7.56
N PRO A 136 44.01 -26.77 8.27
CA PRO A 136 42.91 -27.07 9.19
C PRO A 136 42.75 -26.04 10.32
N VAL A 137 43.86 -25.62 10.94
CA VAL A 137 43.85 -24.69 12.08
C VAL A 137 43.22 -23.34 11.72
N THR A 138 43.58 -22.78 10.55
CA THR A 138 43.04 -21.49 10.09
C THR A 138 41.59 -21.57 9.62
N THR A 139 41.18 -22.73 9.10
CA THR A 139 39.80 -22.95 8.62
C THR A 139 38.85 -23.14 9.80
N CYS A 140 39.24 -23.92 10.82
CA CYS A 140 38.41 -24.22 11.97
C CYS A 140 38.28 -23.04 12.95
N PHE A 141 39.36 -22.30 13.23
CA PHE A 141 39.33 -21.16 14.17
C PHE A 141 38.48 -19.98 13.69
N GLY A 142 38.15 -19.92 12.39
CA GLY A 142 37.21 -18.93 11.86
C GLY A 142 35.80 -19.05 12.48
N CYS A 143 35.42 -20.26 12.91
CA CYS A 143 34.15 -20.52 13.59
C CYS A 143 34.34 -20.89 15.08
N HIS A 144 35.46 -21.50 15.45
CA HIS A 144 35.82 -21.83 16.84
C HIS A 144 36.71 -20.77 17.47
N ALA A 145 36.23 -19.52 17.53
CA ALA A 145 37.00 -18.37 18.01
C ALA A 145 37.60 -18.55 19.43
N PRO A 146 36.94 -19.16 20.43
CA PRO A 146 37.53 -19.37 21.76
C PRO A 146 38.81 -20.23 21.76
N LEU A 147 38.96 -21.14 20.78
CA LEU A 147 40.16 -21.98 20.67
C LEU A 147 41.40 -21.17 20.27
N LYS A 148 41.21 -19.97 19.69
CA LYS A 148 42.31 -19.05 19.38
C LYS A 148 42.94 -18.50 20.66
N ASP A 149 42.12 -18.24 21.68
CA ASP A 149 42.60 -17.76 22.98
C ASP A 149 43.26 -18.90 23.76
N GLU A 150 42.73 -20.13 23.67
CA GLU A 150 43.36 -21.34 24.23
C GLU A 150 44.72 -21.64 23.59
N ALA A 151 44.88 -21.41 22.29
CA ALA A 151 46.15 -21.55 21.57
C ALA A 151 47.22 -20.52 21.98
N ALA A 152 46.86 -19.52 22.78
CA ALA A 152 47.79 -18.56 23.37
C ALA A 152 48.23 -18.94 24.80
N LEU A 153 47.63 -19.98 25.40
CA LEU A 153 47.98 -20.43 26.75
C LEU A 153 49.35 -21.14 26.77
N ALA A 154 50.05 -20.98 27.90
CA ALA A 154 51.45 -21.40 28.06
C ALA A 154 51.65 -22.92 28.07
N VAL A 155 50.66 -23.70 28.54
CA VAL A 155 50.72 -25.16 28.58
C VAL A 155 49.73 -25.73 27.58
N GLN A 156 50.23 -26.28 26.47
CA GLN A 156 49.40 -26.85 25.41
C GLN A 156 49.58 -28.37 25.34
N HIS A 157 48.50 -29.07 25.02
CA HIS A 157 48.53 -30.49 24.72
C HIS A 157 49.16 -30.72 23.34
N ALA A 158 50.10 -31.67 23.23
CA ALA A 158 50.95 -31.79 22.05
C ALA A 158 50.18 -32.00 20.71
N PRO A 159 49.15 -32.87 20.62
CA PRO A 159 48.26 -32.95 19.45
C PRO A 159 47.58 -31.62 19.07
N PHE A 160 47.17 -30.83 20.07
CA PHE A 160 46.55 -29.52 19.86
C PHE A 160 47.57 -28.50 19.33
N GLN A 161 48.77 -28.46 19.92
CA GLN A 161 49.88 -27.63 19.47
C GLN A 161 50.32 -27.96 18.03
N ALA A 162 50.26 -29.25 17.65
CA ALA A 162 50.59 -29.71 16.29
C ALA A 162 49.48 -29.40 15.26
N GLY A 163 48.32 -28.91 15.69
CA GLY A 163 47.16 -28.68 14.82
C GLY A 163 46.53 -29.97 14.28
N ASP A 164 46.79 -31.11 14.90
CA ASP A 164 46.24 -32.41 14.51
C ASP A 164 44.87 -32.66 15.17
N CYS A 165 43.93 -31.76 14.88
CA CYS A 165 42.58 -31.82 15.46
C CYS A 165 41.86 -33.14 15.12
N ALA A 166 42.22 -33.76 13.99
CA ALA A 166 41.61 -34.99 13.49
C ALA A 166 42.03 -36.24 14.28
N ALA A 167 43.07 -36.17 15.11
CA ALA A 167 43.44 -37.24 16.03
C ALA A 167 42.36 -37.48 17.10
N CYS A 168 41.63 -36.42 17.46
CA CYS A 168 40.60 -36.46 18.51
C CYS A 168 39.19 -36.22 17.98
N HIS A 169 39.02 -35.37 16.95
CA HIS A 169 37.72 -34.96 16.43
C HIS A 169 37.45 -35.42 14.99
N ALA A 170 36.20 -35.77 14.71
CA ALA A 170 35.70 -36.06 13.38
C ALA A 170 34.98 -34.84 12.78
N ALA A 171 35.65 -34.13 11.86
CA ALA A 171 35.23 -32.82 11.35
C ALA A 171 33.86 -32.77 10.63
N HIS A 172 33.39 -33.88 10.07
CA HIS A 172 32.08 -33.96 9.42
C HIS A 172 30.97 -34.48 10.36
N GLY A 173 31.36 -35.07 11.49
CA GLY A 173 30.51 -35.75 12.44
C GLY A 173 31.17 -37.00 13.02
N GLY A 174 30.91 -37.29 14.30
CA GLY A 174 31.57 -38.35 15.07
C GLY A 174 30.59 -39.25 15.82
N PRO A 175 31.06 -40.42 16.29
CA PRO A 175 30.24 -41.36 17.06
C PRO A 175 29.87 -40.86 18.48
N GLU A 176 30.58 -39.85 19.00
CA GLU A 176 30.40 -39.36 20.38
C GLU A 176 30.05 -37.86 20.43
N ASP A 177 29.57 -37.40 21.59
CA ASP A 177 29.41 -35.98 21.91
C ASP A 177 30.72 -35.20 21.70
N ALA A 178 30.59 -33.91 21.35
CA ALA A 178 31.70 -33.05 20.92
C ALA A 178 32.49 -33.61 19.70
N LEU A 179 31.89 -34.53 18.94
CA LEU A 179 32.41 -35.12 17.71
C LEU A 179 33.72 -35.88 17.92
N LEU A 180 33.90 -36.50 19.08
CA LEU A 180 35.09 -37.30 19.35
C LEU A 180 35.09 -38.57 18.51
N VAL A 181 36.27 -39.02 18.08
CA VAL A 181 36.43 -40.25 17.30
C VAL A 181 36.21 -41.52 18.13
N LYS A 182 36.29 -41.42 19.46
CA LYS A 182 36.12 -42.50 20.46
C LYS A 182 35.69 -41.89 21.82
N PRO A 183 35.12 -42.69 22.75
CA PRO A 183 34.86 -42.24 24.12
C PRO A 183 36.09 -41.61 24.77
N ALA A 184 35.91 -40.50 25.50
CA ALA A 184 37.00 -39.66 26.00
C ALA A 184 38.06 -40.43 26.83
N ALA A 185 37.64 -41.36 27.69
CA ALA A 185 38.57 -42.18 28.48
C ALA A 185 39.44 -43.08 27.59
N ALA A 186 38.81 -43.81 26.66
CA ALA A 186 39.50 -44.69 25.71
C ALA A 186 40.40 -43.92 24.73
N LEU A 187 40.01 -42.69 24.36
CA LEU A 187 40.82 -41.80 23.53
C LEU A 187 42.09 -41.35 24.26
N CYS A 188 41.95 -40.92 25.52
CA CYS A 188 43.08 -40.49 26.34
C CYS A 188 44.02 -41.67 26.66
N GLU A 189 43.48 -42.82 27.06
CA GLU A 189 44.24 -44.03 27.36
C GLU A 189 44.97 -44.59 26.14
N GLY A 190 44.42 -44.37 24.94
CA GLY A 190 45.09 -44.74 23.68
C GLY A 190 46.40 -43.99 23.42
N CYS A 191 46.61 -42.83 24.06
CA CYS A 191 47.83 -42.03 23.93
C CYS A 191 48.63 -41.92 25.24
N HIS A 192 47.98 -42.10 26.41
CA HIS A 192 48.59 -41.98 27.74
C HIS A 192 48.56 -43.33 28.47
N ALA A 193 49.74 -43.85 28.85
CA ALA A 193 49.85 -45.13 29.54
C ALA A 193 49.29 -45.08 30.99
N THR A 194 48.41 -46.01 31.33
CA THR A 194 47.71 -46.09 32.64
C THR A 194 48.63 -46.08 33.87
N PRO A 195 49.78 -46.78 33.91
CA PRO A 195 50.66 -46.78 35.09
C PRO A 195 51.26 -45.40 35.39
N ALA A 196 51.63 -44.64 34.36
CA ALA A 196 52.17 -43.29 34.51
C ALA A 196 51.11 -42.30 35.01
N MET A 197 49.86 -42.47 34.55
CA MET A 197 48.72 -41.69 35.04
C MET A 197 48.41 -42.01 36.51
N THR A 198 48.35 -43.29 36.89
CA THR A 198 48.06 -43.68 38.28
C THR A 198 49.09 -43.15 39.27
N ALA A 199 50.38 -43.17 38.90
CA ALA A 199 51.44 -42.62 39.74
C ALA A 199 51.29 -41.10 39.97
N LYS A 200 50.92 -40.35 38.92
CA LYS A 200 50.71 -38.88 39.00
C LYS A 200 49.43 -38.48 39.73
N HIS A 201 48.49 -39.40 39.92
CA HIS A 201 47.21 -39.18 40.62
C HIS A 201 47.14 -39.89 41.98
N ALA A 202 48.27 -40.34 42.55
CA ALA A 202 48.29 -41.13 43.78
C ALA A 202 47.78 -40.37 45.04
N GLY A 203 47.70 -39.04 44.97
CA GLY A 203 47.23 -38.14 46.04
C GLY A 203 45.79 -37.64 45.89
N VAL A 204 45.02 -38.12 44.90
CA VAL A 204 43.63 -37.72 44.67
C VAL A 204 42.71 -38.93 44.64
N VAL A 205 41.52 -38.83 45.23
CA VAL A 205 40.49 -39.86 45.12
C VAL A 205 39.73 -39.63 43.81
N ARG A 206 39.98 -40.49 42.82
CA ARG A 206 39.34 -40.38 41.51
C ARG A 206 37.87 -40.81 41.50
N GLY A 207 37.47 -41.83 42.27
CA GLY A 207 36.09 -42.34 42.25
C GLY A 207 35.57 -42.52 40.81
N ASP A 208 34.36 -42.01 40.55
CA ASP A 208 33.73 -41.94 39.21
C ASP A 208 34.09 -40.67 38.40
N LEU A 209 35.05 -39.85 38.87
CA LEU A 209 35.42 -38.59 38.20
C LEU A 209 36.06 -38.87 36.84
N ARG A 210 35.58 -38.15 35.83
CA ARG A 210 36.09 -38.23 34.46
C ARG A 210 37.34 -37.37 34.35
N CYS A 211 38.26 -37.76 33.47
CA CYS A 211 39.55 -37.04 33.30
C CYS A 211 39.37 -35.54 33.01
N LEU A 212 38.34 -35.19 32.23
CA LEU A 212 38.03 -33.82 31.81
C LEU A 212 37.36 -32.97 32.90
N ASP A 213 37.00 -33.57 34.03
CA ASP A 213 36.47 -32.83 35.18
C ASP A 213 37.59 -32.01 35.84
N CYS A 214 38.85 -32.49 35.77
CA CYS A 214 40.03 -31.82 36.34
C CYS A 214 41.04 -31.33 35.29
N HIS A 215 41.07 -31.91 34.09
CA HIS A 215 42.05 -31.59 33.04
C HIS A 215 41.43 -30.88 31.82
N SER A 216 42.19 -29.98 31.21
CA SER A 216 41.88 -29.37 29.92
C SER A 216 42.53 -30.18 28.79
N PRO A 217 41.77 -30.65 27.79
CA PRO A 217 42.32 -31.51 26.73
C PRO A 217 43.09 -30.76 25.65
N HIS A 218 42.98 -29.43 25.56
CA HIS A 218 43.65 -28.61 24.54
C HIS A 218 44.81 -27.82 25.11
N ALA A 219 44.53 -26.93 26.06
CA ALA A 219 45.53 -26.07 26.68
C ALA A 219 45.04 -25.58 28.05
N SER A 220 45.98 -25.22 28.92
CA SER A 220 45.69 -24.62 30.22
C SER A 220 46.74 -23.58 30.60
N ALA A 221 46.35 -22.67 31.49
CA ALA A 221 47.27 -21.79 32.19
C ALA A 221 48.00 -22.49 33.34
N ALA A 222 47.48 -23.62 33.86
CA ALA A 222 48.08 -24.36 34.97
C ALA A 222 48.91 -25.57 34.50
N ALA A 223 49.92 -25.93 35.29
CA ALA A 223 50.80 -27.07 35.02
C ALA A 223 50.01 -28.39 34.93
N ASN A 224 50.56 -29.35 34.18
CA ASN A 224 49.94 -30.66 33.94
C ASN A 224 48.55 -30.61 33.29
N LEU A 225 48.21 -29.51 32.60
CA LEU A 225 46.90 -29.29 31.98
C LEU A 225 45.72 -29.30 32.96
N LEU A 226 45.98 -29.11 34.26
CA LEU A 226 44.92 -28.89 35.24
C LEU A 226 44.14 -27.65 34.86
N ARG A 227 42.84 -27.64 35.09
CA ARG A 227 42.03 -26.49 34.69
C ARG A 227 42.21 -25.32 35.66
N ALA A 228 42.34 -24.11 35.10
CA ALA A 228 42.53 -22.88 35.86
C ALA A 228 41.24 -22.30 36.47
N ASP A 229 40.08 -22.88 36.15
CA ASP A 229 38.74 -22.46 36.63
C ASP A 229 38.31 -23.14 37.94
N GLY A 230 39.17 -23.97 38.54
CA GLY A 230 38.91 -24.62 39.82
C GLY A 230 38.99 -23.66 41.01
N HIS A 231 38.22 -23.93 42.08
CA HIS A 231 38.29 -23.16 43.32
C HIS A 231 39.71 -23.16 43.90
N ALA A 232 40.17 -22.04 44.46
CA ALA A 232 41.57 -21.86 44.88
C ALA A 232 42.14 -22.99 45.79
N PRO A 233 41.41 -23.55 46.77
CA PRO A 233 41.88 -24.71 47.54
C PRO A 233 42.05 -25.98 46.71
N VAL A 234 41.23 -26.17 45.67
CA VAL A 234 41.35 -27.31 44.74
C VAL A 234 42.50 -27.09 43.75
N ALA A 235 42.62 -25.88 43.20
CA ALA A 235 43.69 -25.53 42.28
C ALA A 235 45.09 -25.59 42.93
N SER A 236 45.18 -25.33 44.24
CA SER A 236 46.43 -25.42 45.01
C SER A 236 46.67 -26.79 45.66
N GLY A 237 45.73 -27.73 45.57
CA GLY A 237 45.84 -29.04 46.24
C GLY A 237 45.68 -29.00 47.76
N ALA A 238 45.15 -27.91 48.32
CA ALA A 238 44.88 -27.72 49.75
C ALA A 238 43.61 -28.46 50.20
N CYS A 239 43.48 -29.75 49.90
CA CYS A 239 42.24 -30.51 50.15
C CYS A 239 41.85 -30.59 51.63
N ALA A 240 42.84 -30.52 52.53
CA ALA A 240 42.65 -30.58 53.99
C ALA A 240 41.89 -29.38 54.58
N SER A 241 41.75 -28.27 53.83
CA SER A 241 40.96 -27.11 54.28
C SER A 241 39.46 -27.33 54.21
N CYS A 242 39.01 -28.41 53.55
CA CYS A 242 37.59 -28.69 53.35
C CYS A 242 37.25 -30.16 53.62
N HIS A 243 38.13 -31.10 53.29
CA HIS A 243 37.93 -32.54 53.46
C HIS A 243 38.75 -33.10 54.61
N ALA A 244 38.22 -34.12 55.28
CA ALA A 244 38.98 -34.98 56.17
C ALA A 244 40.07 -35.73 55.37
N MET A 245 41.23 -35.99 55.99
CA MET A 245 42.38 -36.60 55.30
C MET A 245 42.69 -38.01 55.84
N ASP A 246 43.20 -38.88 54.97
CA ASP A 246 43.85 -40.15 55.28
C ASP A 246 45.31 -40.12 54.80
N GLY A 247 46.23 -39.76 55.69
CA GLY A 247 47.58 -39.36 55.29
C GLY A 247 47.55 -38.18 54.31
N ALA A 248 48.11 -38.36 53.11
CA ALA A 248 48.10 -37.34 52.06
C ALA A 248 46.86 -37.39 51.14
N ARG A 249 45.91 -38.31 51.38
CA ARG A 249 44.74 -38.52 50.51
C ARG A 249 43.48 -37.91 51.13
N PRO A 250 42.68 -37.10 50.40
CA PRO A 250 41.41 -36.60 50.90
C PRO A 250 40.35 -37.69 50.96
N LYS A 251 39.51 -37.68 51.99
CA LYS A 251 38.29 -38.50 52.11
C LYS A 251 37.07 -37.73 51.60
N LYS A 252 35.90 -38.37 51.57
CA LYS A 252 34.65 -37.75 51.11
C LYS A 252 34.03 -36.83 52.17
N GLU A 253 34.33 -37.05 53.44
CA GLU A 253 33.79 -36.31 54.57
C GLU A 253 34.36 -34.90 54.67
N LEU A 254 33.49 -33.90 54.89
CA LEU A 254 33.91 -32.50 55.11
C LEU A 254 34.29 -32.24 56.57
N ILE A 255 35.17 -31.27 56.81
CA ILE A 255 35.57 -30.86 58.18
C ILE A 255 34.48 -30.06 58.93
N ALA A 256 33.54 -29.47 58.20
CA ALA A 256 32.32 -28.83 58.70
C ALA A 256 31.26 -28.81 57.57
N GLN A 257 29.98 -28.65 57.90
CA GLN A 257 28.91 -28.58 56.88
C GLN A 257 28.73 -27.16 56.31
N ALA A 258 28.17 -27.05 55.11
CA ALA A 258 27.70 -25.77 54.58
C ALA A 258 26.40 -25.34 55.31
N PRO A 259 26.21 -24.05 55.62
CA PRO A 259 26.99 -22.89 55.21
C PRO A 259 28.20 -22.55 56.11
N GLU A 260 28.29 -23.11 57.31
CA GLU A 260 29.29 -22.77 58.34
C GLU A 260 30.73 -22.89 57.83
N LEU A 261 31.05 -23.97 57.12
CA LEU A 261 32.36 -24.17 56.49
C LEU A 261 32.71 -23.02 55.53
N CYS A 262 31.75 -22.56 54.73
CA CYS A 262 31.98 -21.59 53.66
C CYS A 262 32.21 -20.18 54.23
N VAL A 263 31.43 -19.77 55.23
CA VAL A 263 31.51 -18.43 55.82
C VAL A 263 32.79 -18.20 56.63
N THR A 264 33.48 -19.27 57.07
CA THR A 264 34.81 -19.14 57.72
C THR A 264 35.84 -18.46 56.83
N CYS A 265 35.73 -18.64 55.51
CA CYS A 265 36.59 -18.00 54.52
C CYS A 265 35.87 -16.85 53.78
N HIS A 266 34.54 -16.90 53.69
CA HIS A 266 33.70 -15.90 53.02
C HIS A 266 32.88 -15.07 54.03
N GLY A 267 33.56 -14.36 54.95
CA GLY A 267 32.90 -13.63 56.05
C GLY A 267 31.86 -12.58 55.64
N GLY A 268 31.93 -12.05 54.42
CA GLY A 268 30.92 -11.13 53.86
C GLY A 268 29.56 -11.79 53.54
N LEU A 269 29.45 -13.11 53.70
CA LEU A 269 28.23 -13.91 53.52
C LEU A 269 27.58 -14.28 54.86
N ALA A 270 28.03 -13.73 55.99
CA ALA A 270 27.34 -13.90 57.27
C ALA A 270 26.05 -13.05 57.31
N GLY A 271 24.98 -13.58 57.93
CA GLY A 271 23.74 -12.84 58.17
C GLY A 271 22.89 -12.51 56.93
N LEU A 272 22.89 -13.38 55.92
CA LEU A 272 22.11 -13.19 54.67
C LEU A 272 20.59 -13.20 54.90
N ASP A 273 20.14 -13.88 55.95
CA ASP A 273 18.75 -13.91 56.43
C ASP A 273 18.27 -12.56 56.98
N GLY A 274 19.18 -11.72 57.49
CA GLY A 274 18.88 -10.39 58.02
C GLY A 274 18.76 -9.27 56.98
N ARG A 275 18.89 -9.57 55.68
CA ARG A 275 18.77 -8.56 54.60
C ARG A 275 17.30 -8.12 54.41
N THR A 276 17.07 -6.87 53.98
CA THR A 276 15.72 -6.31 53.78
C THR A 276 14.87 -7.10 52.79
N VAL A 277 15.49 -7.58 51.71
CA VAL A 277 14.88 -8.50 50.74
C VAL A 277 15.83 -9.69 50.59
N PRO A 278 15.71 -10.73 51.44
CA PRO A 278 16.61 -11.88 51.42
C PRO A 278 16.30 -12.80 50.23
N HIS A 279 17.33 -13.40 49.63
CA HIS A 279 17.14 -14.46 48.63
C HIS A 279 17.03 -15.81 49.33
N ALA A 280 15.88 -16.48 49.23
CA ALA A 280 15.53 -17.63 50.07
C ALA A 280 16.57 -18.78 50.10
N PRO A 281 17.15 -19.24 48.96
CA PRO A 281 18.20 -20.27 49.00
C PRO A 281 19.46 -19.82 49.75
N ALA A 282 19.87 -18.56 49.58
CA ALA A 282 21.05 -18.02 50.23
C ALA A 282 20.81 -17.74 51.73
N ALA A 283 19.64 -17.21 52.08
CA ALA A 283 19.23 -16.98 53.47
C ALA A 283 19.03 -18.29 54.25
N GLY A 284 18.58 -19.35 53.57
CA GLY A 284 18.45 -20.70 54.15
C GLY A 284 19.77 -21.47 54.29
N GLY A 285 20.90 -20.90 53.84
CA GLY A 285 22.21 -21.55 53.93
C GLY A 285 22.50 -22.60 52.86
N ASP A 286 21.68 -22.71 51.81
CA ASP A 286 21.90 -23.65 50.70
C ASP A 286 22.91 -23.09 49.68
N CYS A 287 24.17 -22.98 50.12
CA CYS A 287 25.26 -22.51 49.25
C CYS A 287 25.53 -23.51 48.10
N LEU A 288 25.42 -24.81 48.40
CA LEU A 288 25.77 -25.87 47.47
C LEU A 288 24.67 -26.14 46.44
N GLY A 289 23.44 -25.66 46.61
CA GLY A 289 22.41 -25.70 45.56
C GLY A 289 22.85 -24.95 44.29
N CYS A 290 23.61 -23.86 44.48
CA CYS A 290 24.05 -22.99 43.40
C CYS A 290 25.55 -23.12 43.08
N HIS A 291 26.38 -23.37 44.08
CA HIS A 291 27.84 -23.41 43.92
C HIS A 291 28.40 -24.84 43.92
N ASP A 292 29.43 -25.06 43.11
CA ASP A 292 30.29 -26.23 43.15
C ASP A 292 31.67 -25.81 43.68
N PRO A 293 32.03 -26.20 44.92
CA PRO A 293 33.25 -25.77 45.57
C PRO A 293 34.50 -26.46 45.02
N HIS A 294 34.39 -27.43 44.12
CA HIS A 294 35.52 -28.01 43.40
C HIS A 294 35.71 -27.32 42.07
N ARG A 295 34.63 -27.19 41.30
CA ARG A 295 34.60 -26.47 40.03
C ARG A 295 33.18 -26.14 39.59
N GLY A 296 32.84 -24.86 39.56
CA GLY A 296 31.63 -24.39 38.91
C GLY A 296 31.82 -24.17 37.41
N GLY A 297 30.92 -24.70 36.57
CA GLY A 297 30.89 -24.45 35.13
C GLY A 297 30.54 -23.00 34.73
N GLY A 298 30.02 -22.19 35.66
CA GLY A 298 29.87 -20.74 35.54
C GLY A 298 30.82 -20.01 36.50
N GLY A 299 31.38 -18.88 36.07
CA GLY A 299 32.30 -18.07 36.90
C GLY A 299 31.79 -17.82 38.32
N ALA A 300 32.70 -17.60 39.27
CA ALA A 300 32.41 -17.59 40.72
C ALA A 300 31.87 -18.93 41.26
N LEU A 301 32.33 -20.05 40.71
CA LEU A 301 32.03 -21.41 41.18
C LEU A 301 30.56 -21.81 41.09
N LEU A 302 29.81 -21.28 40.13
CA LEU A 302 28.42 -21.67 39.91
C LEU A 302 28.35 -23.03 39.20
N LYS A 303 27.46 -23.91 39.64
CA LYS A 303 27.26 -25.26 39.04
C LYS A 303 26.96 -25.25 37.55
N ALA A 304 26.31 -24.20 37.09
CA ALA A 304 26.00 -23.95 35.68
C ALA A 304 26.18 -22.46 35.36
N LYS A 305 25.99 -22.08 34.10
CA LYS A 305 25.93 -20.66 33.71
C LYS A 305 24.80 -19.98 34.48
N GLN A 306 25.01 -18.73 34.88
CA GLN A 306 24.09 -18.01 35.78
C GLN A 306 22.62 -18.03 35.28
N GLY A 307 22.38 -17.75 33.99
CA GLY A 307 21.02 -17.77 33.44
C GLY A 307 20.34 -19.15 33.43
N GLU A 308 21.10 -20.23 33.34
CA GLU A 308 20.59 -21.61 33.43
C GLU A 308 20.29 -21.97 34.88
N LEU A 309 21.24 -21.65 35.78
CA LEU A 309 21.11 -21.91 37.20
C LEU A 309 19.93 -21.16 37.83
N CYS A 310 19.81 -19.86 37.55
CA CYS A 310 18.66 -19.08 38.00
C CYS A 310 17.36 -19.57 37.36
N GLY A 311 17.39 -19.98 36.09
CA GLY A 311 16.23 -20.50 35.35
C GLY A 311 15.70 -21.84 35.88
N ALA A 312 16.49 -22.60 36.64
CA ALA A 312 16.04 -23.83 37.29
C ALA A 312 15.04 -23.56 38.43
N CYS A 313 15.04 -22.34 38.99
CA CYS A 313 14.15 -21.94 40.08
C CYS A 313 13.22 -20.78 39.69
N HIS A 314 13.64 -19.90 38.78
CA HIS A 314 12.85 -18.78 38.28
C HIS A 314 12.33 -19.10 36.89
N ASP A 315 11.03 -18.90 36.67
CA ASP A 315 10.47 -19.03 35.31
C ASP A 315 10.92 -17.85 34.44
N LEU A 316 11.98 -18.09 33.67
CA LEU A 316 12.54 -17.13 32.72
C LEU A 316 12.08 -17.40 31.28
N ALA A 317 11.33 -18.48 31.05
CA ALA A 317 11.06 -18.99 29.71
C ALA A 317 10.14 -18.05 28.92
N ASP A 318 9.14 -17.47 29.57
CA ASP A 318 8.19 -16.58 28.91
C ASP A 318 8.78 -15.21 28.57
N ALA A 319 9.60 -14.65 29.46
CA ALA A 319 10.30 -13.39 29.20
C ALA A 319 11.34 -13.51 28.06
N LYS A 320 11.98 -14.68 27.90
CA LYS A 320 12.93 -14.92 26.80
C LYS A 320 12.28 -15.12 25.44
N LYS A 321 10.97 -15.38 25.38
CA LYS A 321 10.21 -15.52 24.11
C LYS A 321 9.79 -14.18 23.52
N ASP A 322 9.90 -13.10 24.29
CA ASP A 322 9.59 -11.77 23.78
C ASP A 322 10.54 -11.38 22.63
N PRO A 323 10.06 -10.63 21.63
CA PRO A 323 10.84 -10.24 20.45
C PRO A 323 12.03 -9.32 20.78
N VAL A 324 11.97 -8.58 21.89
CA VAL A 324 13.04 -7.68 22.32
C VAL A 324 13.48 -8.05 23.72
N VAL A 325 14.64 -8.67 23.81
CA VAL A 325 15.23 -9.10 25.08
C VAL A 325 16.44 -8.23 25.35
N HIS A 326 16.53 -7.69 26.56
CA HIS A 326 17.65 -6.88 26.99
C HIS A 326 18.90 -7.77 27.07
N LYS A 327 20.00 -7.33 26.45
CA LYS A 327 21.19 -8.16 26.26
C LYS A 327 21.75 -8.79 27.56
N PRO A 328 21.92 -8.06 28.67
CA PRO A 328 22.37 -8.67 29.93
C PRO A 328 21.43 -9.77 30.44
N PHE A 329 20.13 -9.65 30.21
CA PHE A 329 19.15 -10.68 30.57
C PHE A 329 19.18 -11.88 29.60
N ALA A 330 19.35 -11.62 28.30
CA ALA A 330 19.50 -12.66 27.28
C ALA A 330 20.77 -13.50 27.50
N ASP A 331 21.88 -12.85 27.85
CA ASP A 331 23.17 -13.47 28.13
C ASP A 331 23.17 -14.23 29.48
N GLY A 332 22.18 -13.95 30.35
CA GLY A 332 22.01 -14.59 31.65
C GLY A 332 22.82 -13.96 32.77
N ASP A 333 23.28 -12.71 32.60
CA ASP A 333 24.13 -11.95 33.53
C ASP A 333 23.30 -11.25 34.62
N CYS A 334 22.44 -12.01 35.29
CA CYS A 334 21.48 -11.56 36.29
C CYS A 334 22.14 -10.76 37.43
N SER A 335 23.33 -11.17 37.90
CA SER A 335 24.00 -10.52 39.03
C SER A 335 24.66 -9.20 38.68
N THR A 336 24.57 -8.73 37.44
CA THR A 336 25.01 -7.37 37.09
C THR A 336 24.09 -6.36 37.78
N CYS A 337 22.78 -6.61 37.72
CA CYS A 337 21.75 -5.73 38.27
C CYS A 337 21.17 -6.23 39.60
N HIS A 338 21.06 -7.55 39.76
CA HIS A 338 20.53 -8.17 40.97
C HIS A 338 21.64 -8.58 41.95
N ASP A 339 21.32 -8.60 43.24
CA ASP A 339 22.13 -9.27 44.26
C ASP A 339 21.56 -10.68 44.51
N PRO A 340 22.22 -11.75 44.02
CA PRO A 340 21.75 -13.12 44.15
C PRO A 340 21.82 -13.67 45.58
N HIS A 341 22.37 -12.91 46.54
CA HIS A 341 22.39 -13.28 47.95
C HIS A 341 21.38 -12.47 48.79
N GLY A 342 20.53 -11.66 48.14
CA GLY A 342 19.54 -10.77 48.76
C GLY A 342 19.99 -9.32 48.78
N SER A 343 19.09 -8.34 48.87
CA SER A 343 19.46 -6.92 48.79
C SER A 343 18.67 -6.02 49.76
N GLY A 344 19.08 -4.76 49.89
CA GLY A 344 18.31 -3.72 50.58
C GLY A 344 17.11 -3.17 49.79
N ASN A 345 17.01 -3.47 48.49
CA ASN A 345 16.03 -2.90 47.57
C ASN A 345 15.01 -3.95 47.08
N ALA A 346 13.82 -3.47 46.69
CA ALA A 346 12.78 -4.30 46.10
C ALA A 346 13.29 -5.05 44.87
N HIS A 347 12.78 -6.26 44.63
CA HIS A 347 13.22 -7.14 43.53
C HIS A 347 14.72 -7.49 43.56
N MET A 348 15.38 -7.34 44.71
CA MET A 348 16.79 -7.70 44.91
C MET A 348 17.75 -6.95 43.98
N VAL A 349 17.43 -5.73 43.55
CA VAL A 349 18.33 -4.92 42.73
C VAL A 349 19.42 -4.25 43.56
N LYS A 350 20.58 -3.98 42.97
CA LYS A 350 21.70 -3.35 43.68
C LYS A 350 21.46 -1.89 44.06
N THR A 351 20.68 -1.14 43.28
CA THR A 351 20.34 0.27 43.56
C THR A 351 18.84 0.53 43.38
N ALA A 352 18.29 1.46 44.15
CA ALA A 352 16.86 1.81 44.08
C ALA A 352 16.50 2.75 42.92
N ASP A 353 17.48 3.40 42.28
CA ASP A 353 17.27 4.39 41.23
C ASP A 353 17.85 3.95 39.86
N GLY A 354 17.60 4.76 38.83
CA GLY A 354 18.13 4.53 37.48
C GLY A 354 19.65 4.71 37.34
N ALA A 355 20.39 5.02 38.41
CA ALA A 355 21.84 5.20 38.34
C ALA A 355 22.57 3.91 37.90
N MET A 356 22.07 2.74 38.34
CA MET A 356 22.56 1.44 37.85
C MET A 356 22.44 1.31 36.33
N CYS A 357 21.34 1.79 35.74
CA CYS A 357 21.16 1.73 34.29
C CYS A 357 22.19 2.61 33.58
N LEU A 358 22.46 3.80 34.11
CA LEU A 358 23.42 4.75 33.55
C LEU A 358 24.88 4.30 33.71
N SER A 359 25.19 3.36 34.62
CA SER A 359 26.55 2.80 34.74
C SER A 359 26.99 2.04 33.48
N CYS A 360 26.04 1.40 32.78
CA CYS A 360 26.26 0.75 31.49
C CYS A 360 25.85 1.66 30.31
N HIS A 361 24.82 2.49 30.48
CA HIS A 361 24.37 3.48 29.50
C HIS A 361 25.03 4.86 29.72
N ALA A 362 26.36 4.87 29.86
CA ALA A 362 27.13 6.07 30.22
C ALA A 362 26.98 7.23 29.22
N ASP A 363 26.78 6.93 27.93
CA ASP A 363 26.48 7.93 26.90
C ASP A 363 25.22 8.73 27.24
N LEU A 364 24.13 8.03 27.58
CA LEU A 364 22.88 8.66 27.98
C LEU A 364 23.06 9.48 29.26
N GLY A 365 23.81 8.96 30.24
CA GLY A 365 24.12 9.68 31.47
C GLY A 365 24.85 11.01 31.21
N THR A 366 25.81 10.99 30.29
CA THR A 366 26.57 12.17 29.87
C THR A 366 25.66 13.19 29.17
N ARG A 367 24.79 12.73 28.26
CA ARG A 367 23.83 13.59 27.54
C ARG A 367 22.80 14.23 28.46
N LEU A 368 22.29 13.50 29.46
CA LEU A 368 21.36 14.03 30.45
C LEU A 368 22.04 15.06 31.36
N ALA A 369 23.30 14.84 31.75
CA ALA A 369 24.07 15.77 32.57
C ALA A 369 24.39 17.10 31.86
N ALA A 370 24.46 17.10 30.53
CA ALA A 370 24.71 18.31 29.73
C ALA A 370 23.55 19.33 29.74
N GLY A 371 22.36 18.97 30.27
CA GLY A 371 21.30 19.91 30.61
C GLY A 371 20.49 20.51 29.44
N ALA A 372 20.81 20.20 28.19
CA ALA A 372 20.08 20.71 27.03
C ALA A 372 18.79 19.91 26.78
N GLY A 373 17.65 20.41 27.27
CA GLY A 373 16.31 19.91 26.88
C GLY A 373 16.05 18.44 27.23
N GLY A 374 16.30 18.05 28.48
CA GLY A 374 16.00 16.69 28.98
C GLY A 374 14.49 16.45 29.16
N HIS A 375 14.03 15.26 28.78
CA HIS A 375 12.67 14.80 29.06
C HIS A 375 12.54 14.49 30.55
N PRO A 376 11.53 15.02 31.28
CA PRO A 376 11.50 14.95 32.75
C PRO A 376 11.64 13.54 33.36
N PRO A 377 11.02 12.47 32.83
CA PRO A 377 11.25 11.11 33.33
C PRO A 377 12.71 10.64 33.18
N ALA A 378 13.37 11.03 32.09
CA ALA A 378 14.78 10.67 31.85
C ALA A 378 15.72 11.47 32.77
N THR A 379 15.51 12.78 32.91
CA THR A 379 16.29 13.63 33.84
C THR A 379 16.11 13.19 35.29
N GLY A 380 14.91 12.75 35.67
CA GLY A 380 14.59 12.20 36.98
C GLY A 380 15.06 10.76 37.22
N LYS A 381 15.71 10.12 36.23
CA LYS A 381 16.15 8.71 36.25
C LYS A 381 15.02 7.69 36.46
N ASP A 382 13.77 8.05 36.17
CA ASP A 382 12.58 7.20 36.26
C ASP A 382 12.42 6.37 34.96
N CYS A 383 13.41 5.51 34.69
CA CYS A 383 13.52 4.78 33.44
C CYS A 383 12.43 3.70 33.30
N LEU A 384 12.08 3.06 34.42
CA LEU A 384 11.18 1.91 34.47
C LEU A 384 9.71 2.27 34.23
N ARG A 385 9.36 3.56 34.28
CA ARG A 385 8.03 4.04 33.86
C ARG A 385 7.73 3.73 32.39
N CYS A 386 8.78 3.73 31.57
CA CYS A 386 8.68 3.56 30.12
C CYS A 386 9.35 2.26 29.64
N HIS A 387 10.38 1.77 30.32
CA HIS A 387 11.16 0.60 29.92
C HIS A 387 10.94 -0.61 30.83
N SER A 388 10.91 -1.79 30.22
CA SER A 388 11.02 -3.08 30.89
C SER A 388 12.50 -3.52 30.88
N PRO A 389 13.13 -3.74 32.04
CA PRO A 389 14.57 -3.95 32.14
C PRO A 389 15.05 -5.33 31.67
N HIS A 390 14.15 -6.28 31.44
CA HIS A 390 14.47 -7.65 31.00
C HIS A 390 14.08 -7.90 29.55
N SER A 391 12.80 -7.75 29.24
CA SER A 391 12.26 -8.03 27.92
C SER A 391 10.97 -7.24 27.67
N SER A 392 10.65 -7.04 26.40
CA SER A 392 9.38 -6.48 25.99
C SER A 392 8.92 -7.01 24.63
N LYS A 393 7.61 -7.02 24.45
CA LYS A 393 6.96 -7.20 23.15
C LYS A 393 7.15 -6.01 22.21
N ASN A 394 7.58 -4.86 22.73
CA ASN A 394 7.74 -3.62 21.99
C ASN A 394 9.22 -3.29 21.78
N ALA A 395 9.52 -2.60 20.68
CA ALA A 395 10.85 -2.07 20.36
C ALA A 395 11.42 -1.24 21.54
N HIS A 396 12.76 -1.19 21.63
CA HIS A 396 13.48 -0.40 22.65
C HIS A 396 13.08 -0.73 24.09
N LEU A 397 12.61 -1.96 24.35
CA LEU A 397 12.18 -2.43 25.66
C LEU A 397 11.02 -1.63 26.26
N LEU A 398 10.18 -1.01 25.45
CA LEU A 398 9.08 -0.18 25.97
C LEU A 398 7.98 -1.00 26.64
N THR A 399 7.42 -0.54 27.75
CA THR A 399 6.34 -1.24 28.47
C THR A 399 5.03 -1.31 27.68
N LYS A 400 4.87 -0.45 26.68
CA LYS A 400 3.72 -0.36 25.77
C LYS A 400 4.17 -0.01 24.35
N PRO A 401 3.32 -0.21 23.32
CA PRO A 401 3.58 0.33 21.98
C PRO A 401 3.85 1.83 22.06
N GLU A 402 4.84 2.31 21.31
CA GLU A 402 5.41 3.66 21.46
C GLU A 402 4.36 4.77 21.41
N LYS A 403 3.43 4.70 20.46
CA LYS A 403 2.32 5.64 20.34
C LYS A 403 1.46 5.68 21.60
N GLU A 404 1.03 4.52 22.09
CA GLU A 404 0.19 4.41 23.27
C GLU A 404 0.93 4.93 24.50
N LEU A 405 2.20 4.57 24.65
CA LEU A 405 3.04 5.01 25.75
C LEU A 405 3.12 6.54 25.81
N CYS A 406 3.50 7.17 24.69
CA CYS A 406 3.74 8.61 24.65
C CYS A 406 2.46 9.42 24.90
N VAL A 407 1.32 9.01 24.32
CA VAL A 407 0.07 9.78 24.43
C VAL A 407 -0.61 9.66 25.79
N THR A 408 -0.21 8.71 26.64
CA THR A 408 -0.69 8.66 28.05
C THR A 408 -0.36 9.94 28.80
N CYS A 409 0.80 10.55 28.51
CA CYS A 409 1.20 11.85 29.03
C CYS A 409 0.96 12.98 28.01
N HIS A 410 1.18 12.73 26.72
CA HIS A 410 1.03 13.73 25.64
C HIS A 410 -0.34 13.70 24.95
N SER A 411 -1.43 13.52 25.72
CA SER A 411 -2.79 13.39 25.19
C SER A 411 -3.26 14.58 24.34
N GLY A 412 -2.68 15.77 24.53
CA GLY A 412 -2.94 16.96 23.71
C GLY A 412 -2.62 16.76 22.23
N VAL A 413 -1.57 16.01 21.91
CA VAL A 413 -1.18 15.74 20.51
C VAL A 413 -2.20 14.82 19.83
N GLN A 414 -2.69 13.81 20.54
CA GLN A 414 -3.72 12.91 20.04
C GLN A 414 -5.06 13.63 19.83
N ARG A 415 -5.43 14.55 20.73
CA ARG A 415 -6.62 15.38 20.57
C ARG A 415 -6.54 16.28 19.33
N ALA A 416 -5.39 16.92 19.11
CA ALA A 416 -5.17 17.78 17.95
C ALA A 416 -5.26 17.02 16.61
N ALA A 417 -4.87 15.74 16.59
CA ALA A 417 -4.92 14.91 15.39
C ALA A 417 -6.31 14.32 15.06
N LYS A 418 -7.31 14.47 15.95
CA LYS A 418 -8.63 13.84 15.76
C LYS A 418 -9.42 14.55 14.66
N GLY A 419 -9.85 13.81 13.64
CA GLY A 419 -10.62 14.34 12.50
C GLY A 419 -9.76 14.96 11.38
N GLN A 420 -8.44 14.87 11.48
CA GLN A 420 -7.48 15.39 10.50
C GLN A 420 -6.78 14.26 9.73
N GLN A 421 -6.13 14.61 8.62
CA GLN A 421 -5.26 13.70 7.89
C GLN A 421 -3.96 13.51 8.66
N VAL A 422 -3.65 12.27 9.00
CA VAL A 422 -2.53 11.95 9.88
C VAL A 422 -1.27 11.67 9.07
N HIS A 423 -0.14 12.25 9.50
CA HIS A 423 1.16 11.97 8.91
C HIS A 423 1.55 10.51 9.18
N ALA A 424 2.02 9.79 8.16
CA ALA A 424 2.29 8.35 8.25
C ALA A 424 3.21 7.95 9.43
N PRO A 425 4.33 8.64 9.72
CA PRO A 425 5.16 8.34 10.89
C PRO A 425 4.39 8.47 12.22
N PHE A 426 3.53 9.48 12.36
CA PHE A 426 2.68 9.66 13.53
C PHE A 426 1.54 8.63 13.60
N GLY A 427 0.93 8.31 12.45
CA GLY A 427 -0.10 7.28 12.32
C GLY A 427 0.39 5.91 12.75
N GLY A 428 1.58 5.53 12.26
CA GLY A 428 2.29 4.30 12.59
C GLY A 428 2.89 4.26 14.00
N GLY A 429 2.94 5.39 14.69
CA GLY A 429 3.39 5.45 16.09
C GLY A 429 4.89 5.56 16.30
N ASN A 430 5.63 5.98 15.27
CA ASN A 430 7.10 6.10 15.30
C ASN A 430 7.51 7.51 15.74
N CYS A 431 7.16 7.90 16.96
CA CYS A 431 7.43 9.23 17.50
C CYS A 431 8.95 9.52 17.57
N SER A 432 9.72 8.50 17.89
CA SER A 432 11.17 8.47 18.12
C SER A 432 12.00 8.61 16.85
N ALA A 433 11.35 8.53 15.68
CA ALA A 433 11.98 8.85 14.40
C ALA A 433 12.28 10.35 14.28
N CYS A 434 11.41 11.19 14.85
CA CYS A 434 11.54 12.65 14.80
C CYS A 434 11.88 13.26 16.16
N HIS A 435 11.55 12.59 17.26
CA HIS A 435 11.84 13.04 18.62
C HIS A 435 12.90 12.16 19.29
N ASP A 436 13.73 12.74 20.14
CA ASP A 436 14.52 11.98 21.11
C ASP A 436 13.77 11.98 22.46
N PRO A 437 13.16 10.85 22.86
CA PRO A 437 12.31 10.80 24.04
C PRO A 437 13.10 10.92 25.36
N HIS A 438 14.43 11.02 25.34
CA HIS A 438 15.24 11.22 26.53
C HIS A 438 15.75 12.65 26.62
N GLN A 439 16.31 13.19 25.54
CA GLN A 439 16.95 14.50 25.54
C GLN A 439 17.19 15.00 24.12
N SER A 440 16.95 16.29 23.88
CA SER A 440 17.43 16.97 22.68
C SER A 440 17.71 18.45 22.93
N ALA A 441 18.66 18.99 22.17
CA ALA A 441 18.95 20.42 22.13
C ALA A 441 17.86 21.26 21.42
N HIS A 442 16.95 20.62 20.67
CA HIS A 442 15.92 21.32 19.91
C HIS A 442 14.57 21.35 20.65
N PRO A 443 13.72 22.37 20.40
CA PRO A 443 12.42 22.49 21.04
C PRO A 443 11.56 21.22 20.91
N LYS A 444 10.78 20.91 21.95
CA LYS A 444 9.87 19.76 21.99
C LYS A 444 10.57 18.42 21.70
N LEU A 445 11.85 18.31 22.06
CA LEU A 445 12.66 17.11 21.91
C LEU A 445 12.87 16.66 20.46
N ALA A 446 12.77 17.53 19.46
CA ALA A 446 13.01 17.15 18.07
C ALA A 446 14.46 16.72 17.85
N ARG A 447 14.75 15.74 16.98
CA ARG A 447 16.11 15.24 16.73
C ARG A 447 16.98 16.18 15.89
N ALA A 448 16.38 17.15 15.23
CA ALA A 448 17.06 18.10 14.36
C ALA A 448 16.26 19.40 14.27
N GLU A 449 16.91 20.44 13.75
CA GLU A 449 16.25 21.68 13.32
C GLU A 449 15.16 21.41 12.28
N GLU A 450 14.14 22.27 12.24
CA GLU A 450 12.88 22.09 11.52
C GLU A 450 13.05 21.60 10.07
N ALA A 451 13.86 22.29 9.28
CA ALA A 451 14.10 21.94 7.89
C ALA A 451 14.79 20.58 7.76
N GLN A 452 15.83 20.34 8.56
CA GLN A 452 16.61 19.10 8.47
C GLN A 452 15.77 17.88 8.90
N ALA A 453 14.93 18.03 9.92
CA ALA A 453 14.02 16.99 10.37
C ALA A 453 13.09 16.53 9.23
N CYS A 454 12.49 17.48 8.50
CA CYS A 454 11.60 17.18 7.39
C CYS A 454 12.35 16.65 6.14
N LEU A 455 13.42 17.34 5.73
CA LEU A 455 14.12 17.09 4.47
C LEU A 455 14.91 15.78 4.45
N SER A 456 15.31 15.25 5.61
CA SER A 456 15.93 13.92 5.72
C SER A 456 15.04 12.79 5.20
N CYS A 457 13.72 12.96 5.31
CA CYS A 457 12.71 12.02 4.82
C CYS A 457 12.02 12.50 3.52
N HIS A 458 12.13 13.79 3.19
CA HIS A 458 11.54 14.41 2.00
C HIS A 458 12.61 14.93 1.02
N PRO A 459 13.42 14.04 0.40
CA PRO A 459 14.52 14.44 -0.48
C PRO A 459 14.03 15.19 -1.74
N ASP A 460 12.81 14.89 -2.22
CA ASP A 460 12.20 15.58 -3.36
C ASP A 460 11.93 17.06 -3.06
N VAL A 461 11.52 17.36 -1.81
CA VAL A 461 11.32 18.74 -1.34
C VAL A 461 12.68 19.44 -1.22
N ALA A 462 13.70 18.73 -0.72
CA ALA A 462 15.06 19.25 -0.61
C ALA A 462 15.65 19.60 -1.99
N ALA A 463 15.34 18.80 -3.01
CA ALA A 463 15.70 19.09 -4.39
C ALA A 463 14.93 20.29 -4.94
N SER A 464 13.63 20.39 -4.64
CA SER A 464 12.77 21.47 -5.13
C SER A 464 13.18 22.85 -4.60
N GLN A 465 13.62 22.94 -3.34
CA GLN A 465 14.14 24.18 -2.75
C GLN A 465 15.44 24.70 -3.40
N LYS A 466 16.13 23.85 -4.16
CA LYS A 466 17.37 24.21 -4.88
C LYS A 466 17.12 24.63 -6.32
N LEU A 467 15.87 24.59 -6.79
CA LEU A 467 15.52 25.04 -8.13
C LEU A 467 15.68 26.57 -8.26
N PRO A 468 15.86 27.10 -9.48
CA PRO A 468 16.13 28.52 -9.71
C PRO A 468 15.11 29.47 -9.07
N HIS A 469 13.85 29.05 -9.00
CA HIS A 469 12.77 29.80 -8.38
C HIS A 469 12.23 29.01 -7.19
N ALA A 470 12.92 29.06 -6.06
CA ALA A 470 12.45 28.48 -4.80
C ALA A 470 11.47 29.42 -4.08
N HIS A 471 10.44 28.87 -3.44
CA HIS A 471 9.51 29.67 -2.64
C HIS A 471 10.19 30.11 -1.33
N PRO A 472 10.22 31.39 -0.94
CA PRO A 472 11.08 31.87 0.14
C PRO A 472 10.89 31.15 1.50
N PRO A 473 9.65 30.96 2.03
CA PRO A 473 9.44 30.15 3.24
C PRO A 473 10.03 28.74 3.17
N ALA A 474 9.97 28.09 2.01
CA ALA A 474 10.56 26.76 1.83
C ALA A 474 12.10 26.85 1.79
N LYS A 475 12.66 27.82 1.06
CA LYS A 475 14.11 28.06 0.99
C LYS A 475 14.72 28.38 2.36
N GLU A 476 13.97 29.09 3.20
CA GLU A 476 14.36 29.47 4.57
C GLU A 476 14.11 28.38 5.61
N GLY A 477 13.52 27.24 5.21
CA GLY A 477 13.31 26.10 6.10
C GLY A 477 12.10 26.20 7.04
N GLN A 478 11.18 27.12 6.77
CA GLN A 478 9.98 27.39 7.57
C GLN A 478 8.81 26.49 7.13
N CYS A 479 8.99 25.18 7.24
CA CYS A 479 8.02 24.15 6.87
C CYS A 479 6.71 24.26 7.68
N LEU A 480 6.81 24.55 8.98
CA LEU A 480 5.70 24.54 9.95
C LEU A 480 4.78 25.76 9.81
N THR A 481 5.18 26.78 9.04
CA THR A 481 4.31 27.89 8.66
C THR A 481 3.12 27.41 7.83
N CYS A 482 3.31 26.35 7.04
CA CYS A 482 2.28 25.80 6.17
C CYS A 482 1.88 24.37 6.55
N HIS A 483 2.79 23.58 7.10
CA HIS A 483 2.57 22.17 7.41
C HIS A 483 2.33 21.90 8.90
N ALA A 484 1.46 20.95 9.18
CA ALA A 484 1.21 20.39 10.49
C ALA A 484 1.76 18.95 10.54
N PRO A 485 2.94 18.72 11.17
CA PRO A 485 3.78 17.54 10.96
C PRO A 485 3.23 16.25 11.59
N HIS A 486 2.21 16.33 12.43
CA HIS A 486 1.53 15.16 13.01
C HIS A 486 0.22 14.86 12.29
N ALA A 487 -0.60 15.89 12.11
CA ALA A 487 -1.85 15.81 11.39
C ALA A 487 -2.23 17.20 10.86
N GLY A 488 -2.78 17.26 9.65
CA GLY A 488 -3.24 18.50 9.01
C GLY A 488 -4.59 18.32 8.32
N GLU A 489 -5.17 19.40 7.84
CA GLU A 489 -6.52 19.39 7.24
C GLU A 489 -6.54 18.71 5.87
N THR A 490 -5.41 18.70 5.18
CA THR A 490 -5.28 18.13 3.83
C THR A 490 -4.37 16.92 3.82
N ARG A 491 -4.42 16.13 2.74
CA ARG A 491 -3.52 14.98 2.54
C ARG A 491 -2.03 15.38 2.48
N ALA A 492 -1.74 16.63 2.12
CA ALA A 492 -0.40 17.20 2.16
C ALA A 492 -0.02 17.74 3.55
N LEU A 493 -0.85 17.49 4.57
CA LEU A 493 -0.66 17.89 5.95
C LEU A 493 -0.55 19.40 6.12
N LEU A 494 -1.33 20.16 5.36
CA LEU A 494 -1.37 21.61 5.53
C LEU A 494 -2.12 21.97 6.82
N ALA A 495 -1.64 23.01 7.50
CA ALA A 495 -2.20 23.52 8.75
C ALA A 495 -3.59 24.15 8.57
N ALA A 496 -3.96 24.51 7.34
CA ALA A 496 -5.28 25.00 6.95
C ALA A 496 -5.56 24.68 5.46
N ALA A 497 -6.80 24.85 5.01
CA ALA A 497 -7.17 24.73 3.61
C ALA A 497 -6.33 25.67 2.69
N PRO A 498 -5.89 25.23 1.48
CA PRO A 498 -4.97 26.01 0.64
C PRO A 498 -5.46 27.41 0.27
N ALA A 499 -6.77 27.57 0.01
CA ALA A 499 -7.37 28.85 -0.34
C ALA A 499 -7.26 29.88 0.80
N GLU A 500 -7.26 29.42 2.05
CA GLU A 500 -7.08 30.28 3.22
C GLU A 500 -5.60 30.43 3.57
N LEU A 501 -4.86 29.31 3.59
CA LEU A 501 -3.47 29.27 4.01
C LEU A 501 -2.58 30.16 3.15
N CYS A 502 -2.73 30.10 1.81
CA CYS A 502 -1.85 30.83 0.90
C CYS A 502 -2.15 32.34 0.91
N VAL A 503 -3.43 32.73 0.98
CA VAL A 503 -3.83 34.15 0.87
C VAL A 503 -3.55 34.95 2.14
N ARG A 504 -3.25 34.29 3.27
CA ARG A 504 -2.72 34.95 4.48
C ARG A 504 -1.47 35.78 4.15
N CYS A 505 -0.62 35.27 3.26
CA CYS A 505 0.54 35.97 2.74
C CYS A 505 0.27 36.60 1.35
N HIS A 506 -0.53 35.94 0.49
CA HIS A 506 -0.86 36.40 -0.87
C HIS A 506 -2.23 37.10 -0.93
N GLN A 507 -2.36 38.22 -0.22
CA GLN A 507 -3.65 38.92 -0.06
C GLN A 507 -4.18 39.52 -1.39
N ASP A 508 -3.29 39.88 -2.30
CA ASP A 508 -3.62 40.37 -3.64
C ASP A 508 -4.35 39.30 -4.48
N VAL A 509 -3.86 38.05 -4.43
CA VAL A 509 -4.49 36.89 -5.05
C VAL A 509 -5.87 36.65 -4.42
N GLY A 510 -5.97 36.77 -3.10
CA GLY A 510 -7.25 36.67 -2.38
C GLY A 510 -8.30 37.67 -2.89
N ARG A 511 -7.90 38.93 -3.14
CA ARG A 511 -8.80 39.96 -3.71
C ARG A 511 -9.28 39.59 -5.11
N LYS A 512 -8.40 39.08 -5.97
CA LYS A 512 -8.75 38.65 -7.35
C LYS A 512 -9.72 37.47 -7.35
N MET A 513 -9.50 36.49 -6.46
CA MET A 513 -10.36 35.32 -6.30
C MET A 513 -11.77 35.64 -5.77
N ALA A 514 -11.95 36.78 -5.12
CA ALA A 514 -13.25 37.25 -4.65
C ALA A 514 -14.05 37.99 -5.75
N GLY A 515 -13.41 38.39 -6.85
CA GLY A 515 -14.01 39.18 -7.92
C GLY A 515 -14.96 38.40 -8.84
N ALA A 516 -15.73 39.13 -9.65
CA ALA A 516 -16.70 38.56 -10.60
C ALA A 516 -16.03 37.74 -11.72
N GLY A 517 -14.76 38.01 -12.04
CA GLY A 517 -13.96 37.23 -12.98
C GLY A 517 -13.05 36.19 -12.34
N ALA A 518 -13.32 35.77 -11.09
CA ALA A 518 -12.50 34.78 -10.41
C ALA A 518 -12.35 33.49 -11.22
N HIS A 519 -11.11 33.04 -11.42
CA HIS A 519 -10.85 31.77 -12.09
C HIS A 519 -11.29 30.62 -11.18
N SER A 520 -12.06 29.67 -11.71
CA SER A 520 -12.70 28.62 -10.90
C SER A 520 -11.67 27.77 -10.14
N ALA A 521 -10.56 27.40 -10.77
CA ALA A 521 -9.50 26.63 -10.12
C ALA A 521 -8.86 27.39 -8.94
N ALA A 522 -8.64 28.71 -9.10
CA ALA A 522 -8.10 29.55 -8.05
C ALA A 522 -9.11 29.70 -6.90
N LYS A 523 -10.37 30.01 -7.22
CA LYS A 523 -11.47 30.14 -6.26
C LYS A 523 -11.70 28.88 -5.42
N SER A 524 -11.52 27.70 -6.01
CA SER A 524 -11.61 26.42 -5.31
C SER A 524 -10.35 26.03 -4.54
N GLY A 525 -9.33 26.89 -4.45
CA GLY A 525 -8.10 26.63 -3.70
C GLY A 525 -7.17 25.61 -4.36
N GLN A 526 -7.28 25.39 -5.67
CA GLN A 526 -6.46 24.41 -6.40
C GLN A 526 -5.11 25.01 -6.82
N CYS A 527 -4.48 25.79 -5.93
CA CYS A 527 -3.24 26.52 -6.21
C CYS A 527 -2.12 25.57 -6.69
N ALA A 528 -2.00 24.42 -6.04
CA ALA A 528 -1.02 23.38 -6.37
C ALA A 528 -1.33 22.63 -7.69
N GLY A 529 -2.45 22.91 -8.36
CA GLY A 529 -2.68 22.44 -9.72
C GLY A 529 -1.78 23.16 -10.74
N CYS A 530 -1.45 24.41 -10.46
CA CYS A 530 -0.65 25.27 -11.35
C CYS A 530 0.73 25.59 -10.78
N HIS A 531 0.84 25.73 -9.46
CA HIS A 531 2.08 26.11 -8.78
C HIS A 531 2.78 24.92 -8.12
N GLU A 532 4.11 24.98 -8.05
CA GLU A 532 4.98 24.12 -7.26
C GLU A 532 5.43 24.89 -6.01
N SER A 533 4.76 24.65 -4.90
CA SER A 533 4.80 25.50 -3.70
C SER A 533 6.15 25.58 -2.99
N HIS A 534 7.10 24.68 -3.31
CA HIS A 534 8.43 24.66 -2.71
C HIS A 534 9.50 25.26 -3.62
N GLY A 535 9.39 25.04 -4.92
CA GLY A 535 10.29 25.62 -5.92
C GLY A 535 10.06 25.05 -7.31
N SER A 536 10.34 25.85 -8.34
CA SER A 536 10.15 25.47 -9.74
C SER A 536 11.32 25.88 -10.62
N LYS A 537 11.45 25.20 -11.76
CA LYS A 537 12.29 25.62 -12.89
C LYS A 537 11.70 26.79 -13.66
N ASN A 538 10.39 27.03 -13.54
CA ASN A 538 9.70 28.11 -14.23
C ASN A 538 9.46 29.29 -13.27
N GLU A 539 9.44 30.50 -13.83
CA GLU A 539 9.11 31.71 -13.08
C GLU A 539 7.73 31.61 -12.41
N ARG A 540 7.52 32.41 -11.36
CA ARG A 540 6.26 32.43 -10.58
C ARG A 540 5.83 31.06 -10.04
N LEU A 541 6.80 30.16 -9.86
CA LEU A 541 6.60 28.82 -9.31
C LEU A 541 5.66 27.94 -10.15
N LEU A 542 5.57 28.15 -11.46
CA LEU A 542 4.64 27.37 -12.29
C LEU A 542 5.15 25.95 -12.54
N LYS A 543 4.26 24.96 -12.61
CA LYS A 543 4.63 23.56 -12.91
C LYS A 543 5.13 23.36 -14.34
N ALA A 544 4.69 24.21 -15.26
CA ALA A 544 5.13 24.25 -16.64
C ALA A 544 5.11 25.70 -17.13
N ALA A 545 5.66 25.95 -18.32
CA ALA A 545 5.47 27.23 -19.01
C ALA A 545 3.97 27.55 -19.15
N ALA A 546 3.60 28.82 -19.01
CA ALA A 546 2.21 29.25 -18.87
C ALA A 546 1.32 28.84 -20.05
N ASP A 547 1.84 28.95 -21.28
CA ASP A 547 1.18 28.53 -22.52
C ASP A 547 0.74 27.05 -22.47
N ARG A 548 1.67 26.17 -22.07
CA ARG A 548 1.43 24.73 -21.96
C ARG A 548 0.56 24.38 -20.76
N LEU A 549 0.72 25.10 -19.65
CA LEU A 549 -0.02 24.86 -18.42
C LEU A 549 -1.52 25.17 -18.61
N CYS A 550 -1.85 26.27 -19.29
CA CYS A 550 -3.24 26.64 -19.57
C CYS A 550 -3.94 25.60 -20.45
N VAL A 551 -3.33 25.17 -21.56
CA VAL A 551 -3.98 24.22 -22.49
C VAL A 551 -4.08 22.80 -21.96
N ALA A 552 -3.32 22.44 -20.92
CA ALA A 552 -3.49 21.15 -20.23
C ALA A 552 -4.90 20.96 -19.65
N CYS A 553 -5.52 22.04 -19.19
CA CYS A 553 -6.92 22.06 -18.74
C CYS A 553 -7.86 22.63 -19.81
N HIS A 554 -7.41 23.63 -20.58
CA HIS A 554 -8.17 24.27 -21.64
C HIS A 554 -7.89 23.65 -23.01
N ALA A 555 -7.94 22.31 -23.11
CA ALA A 555 -7.52 21.54 -24.30
C ALA A 555 -8.26 21.87 -25.62
N ARG A 556 -9.34 22.64 -25.55
CA ARG A 556 -10.13 23.08 -26.72
C ARG A 556 -9.64 24.41 -27.31
N VAL A 557 -8.87 25.20 -26.55
CA VAL A 557 -8.30 26.46 -27.00
C VAL A 557 -7.24 26.15 -28.05
N GLY A 558 -7.35 26.76 -29.23
CA GLY A 558 -6.35 26.57 -30.29
C GLY A 558 -6.56 25.35 -31.19
N THR A 559 -7.46 24.41 -30.85
CA THR A 559 -7.53 23.08 -31.51
C THR A 559 -8.79 22.83 -32.34
N ARG A 560 -9.82 23.69 -32.25
CA ARG A 560 -11.16 23.44 -32.84
C ARG A 560 -11.64 24.42 -33.91
N GLY A 561 -10.76 25.33 -34.36
CA GLY A 561 -11.03 26.30 -35.41
C GLY A 561 -9.95 26.31 -36.49
N ASP A 562 -10.29 26.80 -37.67
CA ASP A 562 -9.34 27.00 -38.78
C ASP A 562 -8.41 28.19 -38.51
N ARG A 563 -8.84 29.11 -37.62
CA ARG A 563 -8.14 30.34 -37.29
C ARG A 563 -8.31 30.70 -35.82
N VAL A 564 -7.25 31.22 -35.22
CA VAL A 564 -7.21 31.66 -33.82
C VAL A 564 -6.56 33.03 -33.78
N HIS A 565 -6.91 33.84 -32.76
CA HIS A 565 -6.34 35.19 -32.64
C HIS A 565 -4.82 35.12 -32.36
N ALA A 566 -4.04 36.07 -32.88
CA ALA A 566 -2.58 35.98 -32.91
C ALA A 566 -1.91 35.80 -31.51
N PRO A 567 -2.26 36.60 -30.48
CA PRO A 567 -1.87 36.35 -29.08
C PRO A 567 -2.12 34.91 -28.60
N VAL A 568 -3.24 34.28 -29.00
CA VAL A 568 -3.57 32.90 -28.61
C VAL A 568 -2.63 31.91 -29.31
N ALA A 569 -2.34 32.11 -30.60
CA ALA A 569 -1.36 31.29 -31.34
C ALA A 569 0.05 31.39 -30.77
N GLN A 570 0.39 32.55 -30.18
CA GLN A 570 1.70 32.83 -29.60
C GLN A 570 1.81 32.40 -28.13
N GLY A 571 0.72 31.90 -27.52
CA GLY A 571 0.70 31.48 -26.12
C GLY A 571 0.62 32.64 -25.11
N GLU A 572 0.29 33.84 -25.57
CA GLU A 572 0.18 35.07 -24.75
C GLU A 572 -1.20 35.17 -24.05
N CYS A 573 -1.65 34.08 -23.44
CA CYS A 573 -2.97 33.98 -22.81
C CYS A 573 -3.19 35.07 -21.75
N MET A 574 -2.12 35.45 -21.03
CA MET A 574 -2.17 36.39 -19.92
C MET A 574 -2.32 37.86 -20.34
N THR A 575 -2.19 38.17 -21.63
CA THR A 575 -2.50 39.50 -22.18
C THR A 575 -3.98 39.82 -22.01
N CYS A 576 -4.83 38.80 -22.15
CA CYS A 576 -6.27 38.93 -22.04
C CYS A 576 -6.86 38.30 -20.77
N HIS A 577 -6.20 37.30 -20.20
CA HIS A 577 -6.70 36.57 -19.03
C HIS A 577 -5.85 36.79 -17.78
N ASP A 578 -6.49 36.92 -16.62
CA ASP A 578 -5.82 36.81 -15.32
C ASP A 578 -6.10 35.40 -14.73
N PRO A 579 -5.09 34.53 -14.57
CA PRO A 579 -5.30 33.15 -14.13
C PRO A 579 -5.75 33.01 -12.67
N HIS A 580 -5.71 34.08 -11.86
CA HIS A 580 -6.20 34.10 -10.49
C HIS A 580 -7.59 34.72 -10.38
N GLY A 581 -7.88 35.74 -11.20
CA GLY A 581 -9.21 36.33 -11.32
C GLY A 581 -9.18 37.68 -12.00
N GLY A 582 -9.82 37.77 -13.17
CA GLY A 582 -9.93 39.01 -13.94
C GLY A 582 -11.04 39.92 -13.45
N GLU A 583 -11.15 41.10 -14.06
CA GLU A 583 -12.23 42.05 -13.77
C GLU A 583 -13.62 41.49 -14.14
N THR A 584 -13.69 40.65 -15.17
CA THR A 584 -14.95 40.08 -15.66
C THR A 584 -14.80 38.62 -16.08
N ALA A 585 -15.89 37.85 -16.05
CA ALA A 585 -15.87 36.45 -16.44
C ALA A 585 -15.69 36.28 -17.97
N PRO A 586 -14.98 35.23 -18.44
CA PRO A 586 -14.27 34.21 -17.68
C PRO A 586 -12.79 34.61 -17.45
N ALA A 587 -12.57 35.45 -16.44
CA ALA A 587 -11.26 35.95 -16.01
C ALA A 587 -10.54 36.87 -17.02
N LEU A 588 -11.27 37.73 -17.71
CA LEU A 588 -10.69 38.76 -18.58
C LEU A 588 -10.09 39.90 -17.75
N THR A 589 -8.91 40.36 -18.15
CA THR A 589 -8.19 41.47 -17.50
C THR A 589 -8.96 42.79 -17.61
N ARG A 590 -9.80 42.96 -18.62
CA ARG A 590 -10.67 44.13 -18.85
C ARG A 590 -11.99 43.72 -19.51
N LYS A 591 -13.01 44.57 -19.42
CA LYS A 591 -14.28 44.40 -20.15
C LYS A 591 -14.11 44.66 -21.66
N VAL A 592 -14.88 43.97 -22.49
CA VAL A 592 -15.02 44.29 -23.92
C VAL A 592 -15.93 45.51 -24.06
N PRO A 593 -15.61 46.51 -24.90
CA PRO A 593 -14.57 46.53 -25.94
C PRO A 593 -13.17 46.95 -25.47
N ALA A 594 -13.01 47.56 -24.29
CA ALA A 594 -11.74 48.11 -23.80
C ALA A 594 -10.57 47.10 -23.83
N LEU A 595 -10.86 45.82 -23.59
CA LEU A 595 -9.88 44.73 -23.74
C LEU A 595 -9.27 44.67 -25.15
N CYS A 596 -10.13 44.68 -26.17
CA CYS A 596 -9.71 44.61 -27.57
C CYS A 596 -9.14 45.95 -28.03
N ALA A 597 -9.73 47.06 -27.56
CA ALA A 597 -9.27 48.41 -27.86
C ALA A 597 -7.85 48.70 -27.34
N GLY A 598 -7.36 47.92 -26.38
CA GLY A 598 -5.97 47.98 -25.92
C GLY A 598 -4.94 47.55 -26.97
N CYS A 599 -5.36 46.89 -28.05
CA CYS A 599 -4.49 46.47 -29.15
C CYS A 599 -5.04 46.83 -30.55
N HIS A 600 -6.35 47.05 -30.68
CA HIS A 600 -7.03 47.41 -31.94
C HIS A 600 -7.62 48.80 -31.80
N ASP A 601 -7.24 49.76 -32.64
CA ASP A 601 -7.86 51.08 -32.63
C ASP A 601 -9.30 51.00 -33.19
N PRO A 602 -10.35 51.27 -32.39
CA PRO A 602 -11.73 51.23 -32.86
C PRO A 602 -12.06 52.30 -33.91
N ALA A 603 -11.23 53.33 -34.05
CA ALA A 603 -11.37 54.39 -35.06
C ALA A 603 -10.61 54.09 -36.35
N ASP A 604 -9.90 52.96 -36.44
CA ASP A 604 -9.14 52.58 -37.62
C ASP A 604 -10.08 52.45 -38.86
N PRO A 605 -9.79 53.16 -39.97
CA PRO A 605 -10.66 53.16 -41.15
C PRO A 605 -10.80 51.80 -41.82
N ASP A 606 -9.75 50.98 -41.83
CA ASP A 606 -9.78 49.64 -42.42
C ASP A 606 -10.60 48.67 -41.57
N LEU A 607 -10.48 48.78 -40.24
CA LEU A 607 -11.28 48.02 -39.29
C LEU A 607 -12.75 48.42 -39.39
N THR A 608 -13.05 49.72 -39.41
CA THR A 608 -14.41 50.25 -39.53
C THR A 608 -15.06 49.85 -40.86
N SER A 609 -14.31 49.93 -41.96
CA SER A 609 -14.76 49.50 -43.29
C SER A 609 -15.10 48.00 -43.34
N LYS A 610 -14.23 47.15 -42.78
CA LYS A 610 -14.48 45.68 -42.68
C LYS A 610 -15.67 45.33 -41.79
N HIS A 611 -16.03 46.20 -40.85
CA HIS A 611 -17.21 46.07 -40.00
C HIS A 611 -18.40 46.90 -40.50
N ARG A 612 -18.39 47.32 -41.78
CA ARG A 612 -19.47 48.02 -42.48
C ARG A 612 -19.95 49.28 -41.74
N GLY A 613 -19.04 50.00 -41.10
CA GLY A 613 -19.32 51.25 -40.38
C GLY A 613 -19.89 51.07 -38.97
N ALA A 614 -19.88 49.86 -38.40
CA ALA A 614 -20.37 49.62 -37.04
C ALA A 614 -19.60 50.44 -35.99
N ASP A 615 -20.29 50.88 -34.93
CA ASP A 615 -19.67 51.57 -33.79
C ASP A 615 -18.86 50.58 -32.93
N LEU A 616 -17.57 50.45 -33.26
CA LEU A 616 -16.64 49.54 -32.58
C LEU A 616 -16.25 50.01 -31.17
N ALA A 617 -16.49 51.28 -30.82
CA ALA A 617 -16.23 51.81 -29.48
C ALA A 617 -17.25 51.31 -28.45
N ARG A 618 -18.42 50.83 -28.92
CA ARG A 618 -19.50 50.29 -28.07
C ARG A 618 -19.83 48.82 -28.38
N ALA A 619 -19.18 48.22 -29.38
CA ALA A 619 -19.47 46.87 -29.82
C ALA A 619 -19.06 45.81 -28.78
N ASN A 620 -19.86 44.76 -28.66
CA ASN A 620 -19.45 43.53 -27.99
C ASN A 620 -18.76 42.61 -29.01
N CYS A 621 -17.45 42.77 -29.17
CA CYS A 621 -16.66 42.03 -30.16
C CYS A 621 -16.82 40.51 -30.02
N LEU A 622 -16.87 39.99 -28.79
CA LEU A 622 -17.02 38.56 -28.51
C LEU A 622 -18.44 38.01 -28.76
N GLY A 623 -19.41 38.88 -29.05
CA GLY A 623 -20.74 38.46 -29.48
C GLY A 623 -20.77 37.96 -30.93
N CYS A 624 -19.81 38.41 -31.76
CA CYS A 624 -19.70 38.02 -33.16
C CYS A 624 -18.42 37.23 -33.46
N HIS A 625 -17.34 37.45 -32.69
CA HIS A 625 -16.04 36.83 -32.90
C HIS A 625 -15.74 35.73 -31.87
N ALA A 626 -15.11 34.66 -32.35
CA ALA A 626 -14.55 33.59 -31.52
C ALA A 626 -13.02 33.68 -31.52
N ALA A 627 -12.45 34.30 -30.47
CA ALA A 627 -11.01 34.56 -30.40
C ALA A 627 -10.15 33.27 -30.28
N HIS A 628 -10.72 32.19 -29.74
CA HIS A 628 -9.98 30.97 -29.40
C HIS A 628 -10.07 29.84 -30.43
N ASP A 629 -11.11 29.81 -31.27
CA ASP A 629 -11.44 28.67 -32.13
C ASP A 629 -12.34 29.02 -33.33
N ALA A 630 -12.20 30.22 -33.90
CA ALA A 630 -12.99 30.62 -35.05
C ALA A 630 -12.87 29.66 -36.25
N ARG A 631 -14.02 29.40 -36.88
CA ARG A 631 -14.16 28.55 -38.07
C ARG A 631 -14.44 29.34 -39.37
N GLY A 632 -14.42 30.67 -39.29
CA GLY A 632 -14.71 31.56 -40.42
C GLY A 632 -13.60 32.57 -40.67
N ALA A 633 -13.61 33.18 -41.85
CA ALA A 633 -12.81 34.37 -42.12
C ALA A 633 -13.14 35.48 -41.11
N GLY A 634 -12.15 36.31 -40.76
CA GLY A 634 -12.33 37.43 -39.82
C GLY A 634 -12.63 37.01 -38.37
N LEU A 635 -12.29 35.78 -37.97
CA LEU A 635 -12.54 35.23 -36.62
C LEU A 635 -14.02 35.17 -36.22
N LEU A 636 -14.95 35.13 -37.16
CA LEU A 636 -16.37 35.05 -36.87
C LEU A 636 -16.74 33.73 -36.19
N ALA A 637 -17.73 33.79 -35.31
CA ALA A 637 -18.27 32.63 -34.61
C ALA A 637 -18.80 31.56 -35.60
N ALA A 638 -18.83 30.31 -35.13
CA ALA A 638 -19.08 29.14 -35.98
C ALA A 638 -20.52 29.07 -36.52
N HIS A 639 -21.50 29.62 -35.81
CA HIS A 639 -22.90 29.64 -36.24
C HIS A 639 -23.31 31.06 -36.60
N ARG A 640 -23.82 31.23 -37.82
CA ARG A 640 -24.28 32.51 -38.35
C ARG A 640 -25.65 32.35 -38.96
N HIS A 641 -26.48 33.37 -38.81
CA HIS A 641 -27.72 33.45 -39.55
C HIS A 641 -27.39 33.59 -41.05
N PRO A 642 -28.05 32.84 -41.96
CA PRO A 642 -27.74 32.87 -43.39
C PRO A 642 -27.69 34.29 -43.97
N GLY A 643 -28.70 35.13 -43.75
CA GLY A 643 -28.68 36.52 -44.22
C GLY A 643 -27.48 37.36 -43.72
N PHE A 644 -27.03 37.13 -42.49
CA PHE A 644 -25.83 37.77 -41.96
C PHE A 644 -24.54 37.19 -42.57
N ALA A 645 -24.49 35.88 -42.79
CA ALA A 645 -23.35 35.20 -43.41
C ALA A 645 -23.17 35.59 -44.88
N ASP A 646 -24.28 35.77 -45.59
CA ASP A 646 -24.33 36.15 -47.01
C ASP A 646 -24.20 37.67 -47.20
N GLY A 647 -24.33 38.44 -46.11
CA GLY A 647 -24.21 39.88 -46.12
C GLY A 647 -25.46 40.62 -46.61
N ASP A 648 -26.58 39.93 -46.73
CA ASP A 648 -27.89 40.44 -47.14
C ASP A 648 -28.65 40.98 -45.92
N CYS A 649 -28.54 42.30 -45.70
CA CYS A 649 -29.11 42.98 -44.52
C CYS A 649 -30.50 43.59 -44.79
N GLU A 650 -30.87 43.80 -46.05
CA GLU A 650 -32.09 44.53 -46.48
C GLU A 650 -33.41 43.86 -46.03
N PRO A 651 -33.53 42.52 -45.98
CA PRO A 651 -34.75 41.87 -45.51
C PRO A 651 -35.09 42.15 -44.04
N CYS A 652 -34.11 42.60 -43.25
CA CYS A 652 -34.24 42.80 -41.81
C CYS A 652 -34.04 44.25 -41.38
N HIS A 653 -33.32 45.06 -42.16
CA HIS A 653 -33.02 46.45 -41.86
C HIS A 653 -33.53 47.40 -42.95
N SER A 654 -34.10 48.53 -42.52
CA SER A 654 -34.82 49.49 -43.37
C SER A 654 -34.01 50.73 -43.78
N ALA A 655 -32.77 50.91 -43.31
CA ALA A 655 -31.91 52.04 -43.67
C ALA A 655 -30.42 51.67 -43.77
N GLY A 656 -29.69 52.40 -44.64
CA GLY A 656 -28.31 52.14 -45.08
C GLY A 656 -27.23 52.09 -44.00
N PRO A 657 -25.97 51.78 -44.39
CA PRO A 657 -24.91 51.41 -43.46
C PRO A 657 -24.49 52.54 -42.50
N PRO A 658 -24.25 52.24 -41.20
CA PRO A 658 -24.34 50.90 -40.60
C PRO A 658 -25.80 50.51 -40.23
N PRO A 659 -26.21 49.26 -40.52
CA PRO A 659 -27.48 48.73 -40.03
C PRO A 659 -27.50 48.75 -38.50
N SER A 660 -28.59 49.28 -37.92
CA SER A 660 -28.72 49.42 -36.47
C SER A 660 -30.04 48.85 -35.95
N ALA A 661 -30.10 48.60 -34.64
CA ALA A 661 -31.33 48.15 -33.98
C ALA A 661 -32.49 49.17 -34.10
N ALA A 662 -32.17 50.45 -34.32
CA ALA A 662 -33.16 51.51 -34.55
C ALA A 662 -33.74 51.48 -35.98
N ALA A 663 -33.11 50.76 -36.91
CA ALA A 663 -33.48 50.68 -38.31
C ALA A 663 -33.94 49.25 -38.70
N LEU A 664 -34.69 48.57 -37.83
CA LEU A 664 -35.31 47.29 -38.17
C LEU A 664 -36.54 47.49 -39.06
N ALA A 665 -36.72 46.61 -40.05
CA ALA A 665 -37.87 46.65 -40.95
C ALA A 665 -39.21 46.34 -40.26
N ALA A 666 -39.16 45.61 -39.13
CA ALA A 666 -40.30 45.33 -38.26
C ALA A 666 -39.82 45.00 -36.82
N PRO A 667 -40.71 45.02 -35.81
CA PRO A 667 -40.40 44.50 -34.48
C PRO A 667 -39.86 43.06 -34.53
N PRO A 668 -38.90 42.68 -33.66
CA PRO A 668 -38.22 41.39 -33.73
C PRO A 668 -39.15 40.16 -33.74
N ASP A 669 -40.25 40.20 -32.99
CA ASP A 669 -41.25 39.13 -32.93
C ASP A 669 -41.92 38.88 -34.29
N ARG A 670 -42.32 39.96 -34.98
CA ARG A 670 -42.91 39.87 -36.32
C ARG A 670 -41.89 39.56 -37.39
N LEU A 671 -40.67 40.10 -37.27
CA LEU A 671 -39.62 39.88 -38.25
C LEU A 671 -39.17 38.41 -38.28
N CYS A 672 -38.90 37.83 -37.10
CA CYS A 672 -38.52 36.42 -37.00
C CYS A 672 -39.63 35.48 -37.48
N ALA A 673 -40.90 35.80 -37.17
CA ALA A 673 -42.05 34.96 -37.51
C ALA A 673 -42.40 34.92 -39.02
N GLN A 674 -41.82 35.80 -39.84
CA GLN A 674 -41.99 35.76 -41.30
C GLN A 674 -41.30 34.52 -41.91
N CYS A 675 -40.21 34.08 -41.30
CA CYS A 675 -39.41 32.94 -41.77
C CYS A 675 -39.43 31.75 -40.80
N HIS A 676 -39.67 31.98 -39.50
CA HIS A 676 -39.69 30.94 -38.48
C HIS A 676 -41.11 30.68 -37.95
N ASP A 677 -41.62 29.48 -38.18
CA ASP A 677 -42.99 29.05 -37.82
C ASP A 677 -43.13 28.53 -36.38
N VAL A 678 -42.08 28.65 -35.55
CA VAL A 678 -41.97 28.02 -34.23
C VAL A 678 -43.03 28.46 -33.21
N ALA A 679 -43.61 29.65 -33.39
CA ALA A 679 -44.66 30.20 -32.53
C ALA A 679 -46.07 29.65 -32.86
N LYS A 680 -46.25 29.04 -34.03
CA LYS A 680 -47.53 28.44 -34.43
C LYS A 680 -47.62 27.01 -33.85
N PRO A 681 -48.70 26.64 -33.14
CA PRO A 681 -48.88 25.28 -32.66
C PRO A 681 -48.89 24.28 -33.83
N LYS A 682 -48.01 23.28 -33.80
CA LYS A 682 -47.92 22.24 -34.85
C LYS A 682 -49.15 21.32 -34.88
N THR A 683 -49.82 21.17 -33.74
CA THR A 683 -51.08 20.41 -33.59
C THR A 683 -52.01 21.12 -32.62
N ALA A 684 -53.30 20.79 -32.64
CA ALA A 684 -54.27 21.32 -31.68
C ALA A 684 -53.92 21.03 -30.21
N ALA A 685 -53.16 19.95 -29.94
CA ALA A 685 -52.69 19.59 -28.61
C ALA A 685 -51.36 20.26 -28.22
N SER A 686 -50.68 20.93 -29.16
CA SER A 686 -49.35 21.51 -28.92
C SER A 686 -49.43 22.74 -28.01
N ARG A 687 -48.66 22.71 -26.93
CA ARG A 687 -48.43 23.87 -26.06
C ARG A 687 -47.16 24.57 -26.52
N VAL A 688 -47.25 25.87 -26.78
CA VAL A 688 -46.10 26.70 -27.17
C VAL A 688 -45.50 27.32 -25.90
N HIS A 689 -44.18 27.27 -25.79
CA HIS A 689 -43.44 27.83 -24.66
C HIS A 689 -43.72 29.34 -24.53
N PRO A 690 -44.02 29.88 -23.33
CA PRO A 690 -44.51 31.27 -23.20
C PRO A 690 -43.59 32.35 -23.81
N PRO A 691 -42.24 32.33 -23.62
CA PRO A 691 -41.34 33.27 -24.29
C PRO A 691 -41.40 33.21 -25.82
N VAL A 692 -41.67 32.03 -26.40
CA VAL A 692 -41.83 31.85 -27.84
C VAL A 692 -43.19 32.37 -28.30
N LYS A 693 -44.24 32.14 -27.50
CA LYS A 693 -45.60 32.63 -27.76
C LYS A 693 -45.67 34.16 -27.76
N THR A 694 -44.91 34.83 -26.88
CA THR A 694 -44.85 36.30 -26.82
C THR A 694 -43.85 36.91 -27.81
N GLY A 695 -43.17 36.09 -28.61
CA GLY A 695 -42.22 36.58 -29.61
C GLY A 695 -40.89 37.09 -29.05
N ALA A 696 -40.57 36.78 -27.79
CA ALA A 696 -39.32 37.15 -27.13
C ALA A 696 -38.14 36.29 -27.62
N CYS A 697 -37.99 36.14 -28.95
CA CYS A 697 -36.99 35.26 -29.57
C CYS A 697 -35.57 35.69 -29.20
N SER A 698 -35.34 37.00 -29.09
CA SER A 698 -34.03 37.59 -28.83
C SER A 698 -33.53 37.43 -27.39
N SER A 699 -34.38 36.99 -26.46
CA SER A 699 -33.94 36.65 -25.09
C SER A 699 -33.17 35.33 -25.04
N CYS A 700 -33.34 34.48 -26.07
CA CYS A 700 -32.71 33.17 -26.16
C CYS A 700 -31.80 33.04 -27.38
N HIS A 701 -32.12 33.73 -28.48
CA HIS A 701 -31.39 33.66 -29.74
C HIS A 701 -30.82 35.03 -30.15
N THR A 702 -29.66 35.03 -30.78
CA THR A 702 -29.08 36.21 -31.44
C THR A 702 -29.40 36.13 -32.94
N PRO A 703 -29.84 37.22 -33.59
CA PRO A 703 -30.24 37.20 -34.99
C PRO A 703 -29.07 37.13 -35.97
N HIS A 704 -27.82 37.31 -35.52
CA HIS A 704 -26.66 37.43 -36.41
C HIS A 704 -25.68 36.26 -36.31
N ALA A 705 -24.99 36.11 -35.18
CA ALA A 705 -23.95 35.12 -35.01
C ALA A 705 -23.86 34.68 -33.55
N SER A 706 -23.45 33.43 -33.34
CA SER A 706 -23.15 32.86 -32.04
C SER A 706 -22.11 31.75 -32.19
N ASP A 707 -21.36 31.51 -31.12
CA ASP A 707 -20.53 30.32 -30.95
C ASP A 707 -21.37 29.05 -30.70
N ARG A 708 -22.68 29.20 -30.44
CA ARG A 708 -23.60 28.13 -30.08
C ARG A 708 -24.58 27.79 -31.20
N LYS A 709 -24.85 26.49 -31.38
CA LYS A 709 -25.81 25.98 -32.35
C LYS A 709 -27.18 26.61 -32.17
N GLY A 710 -27.88 26.94 -33.25
CA GLY A 710 -29.17 27.61 -33.20
C GLY A 710 -29.08 29.06 -32.75
N LEU A 711 -27.88 29.67 -32.77
CA LEU A 711 -27.66 31.07 -32.45
C LEU A 711 -28.08 31.45 -31.02
N MET A 712 -27.83 30.61 -30.02
CA MET A 712 -28.22 30.92 -28.65
C MET A 712 -27.35 32.04 -28.05
N VAL A 713 -27.95 32.92 -27.23
CA VAL A 713 -27.25 34.04 -26.55
C VAL A 713 -26.39 33.59 -25.36
N ALA A 714 -26.71 32.43 -24.79
CA ALA A 714 -25.98 31.80 -23.69
C ALA A 714 -26.03 30.27 -23.82
N ALA A 715 -25.25 29.56 -23.01
CA ALA A 715 -25.27 28.09 -23.01
C ALA A 715 -26.65 27.59 -22.54
N PRO A 716 -27.19 26.46 -23.06
CA PRO A 716 -28.54 26.00 -22.73
C PRO A 716 -28.87 25.97 -21.24
N GLN A 717 -27.94 25.46 -20.41
CA GLN A 717 -28.14 25.40 -18.97
C GLN A 717 -28.27 26.80 -18.35
N GLU A 718 -27.37 27.72 -18.69
CA GLU A 718 -27.36 29.10 -18.17
C GLU A 718 -28.54 29.90 -18.70
N LEU A 719 -28.92 29.69 -19.96
CA LEU A 719 -30.05 30.35 -20.59
C LEU A 719 -31.36 29.94 -19.92
N CYS A 720 -31.59 28.63 -19.76
CA CYS A 720 -32.77 28.14 -19.07
C CYS A 720 -32.78 28.54 -17.59
N ALA A 721 -31.61 28.63 -16.95
CA ALA A 721 -31.47 29.03 -15.54
C ALA A 721 -32.04 30.41 -15.24
N GLN A 722 -31.96 31.33 -16.19
CA GLN A 722 -32.40 32.71 -15.99
C GLN A 722 -33.89 32.79 -15.64
N CYS A 723 -34.70 31.84 -16.12
CA CYS A 723 -36.12 31.75 -15.82
C CYS A 723 -36.51 30.52 -14.98
N HIS A 724 -35.78 29.40 -15.06
CA HIS A 724 -36.10 28.13 -14.39
C HIS A 724 -35.17 27.82 -13.20
N GLN A 725 -34.96 28.81 -12.32
CA GLN A 725 -34.06 28.68 -11.17
C GLN A 725 -34.46 27.56 -10.21
N ALA A 726 -35.77 27.36 -9.98
CA ALA A 726 -36.29 26.30 -9.10
C ALA A 726 -35.91 24.89 -9.59
N VAL A 727 -35.94 24.65 -10.91
CA VAL A 727 -35.58 23.35 -11.51
C VAL A 727 -34.10 23.05 -11.29
N LEU A 728 -33.24 24.06 -11.38
CA LEU A 728 -31.81 23.90 -11.11
C LEU A 728 -31.52 23.73 -9.62
N ALA A 729 -32.31 24.34 -8.74
CA ALA A 729 -32.24 24.08 -7.31
C ALA A 729 -32.57 22.61 -7.01
N ASP A 730 -33.61 22.06 -7.65
CA ASP A 730 -33.95 20.64 -7.52
C ASP A 730 -32.83 19.73 -8.04
N ALA A 731 -32.24 20.05 -9.19
CA ALA A 731 -31.13 19.27 -9.76
C ALA A 731 -29.85 19.30 -8.91
N ARG A 732 -29.71 20.27 -8.00
CA ARG A 732 -28.59 20.41 -7.06
C ARG A 732 -28.84 19.75 -5.71
N LYS A 733 -30.02 19.17 -5.47
CA LYS A 733 -30.32 18.40 -4.25
C LYS A 733 -29.42 17.16 -4.14
N ALA A 734 -29.42 16.53 -2.96
CA ALA A 734 -28.54 15.38 -2.64
C ALA A 734 -28.59 14.26 -3.69
N HIS A 735 -29.75 14.06 -4.32
CA HIS A 735 -29.95 13.11 -5.41
C HIS A 735 -30.53 13.81 -6.65
N GLY A 736 -29.72 14.63 -7.31
CA GLY A 736 -30.03 15.27 -8.58
C GLY A 736 -30.07 14.29 -9.76
N HIS A 737 -31.00 14.50 -10.71
CA HIS A 737 -31.06 13.68 -11.91
C HIS A 737 -29.90 14.03 -12.84
N ALA A 738 -29.03 13.07 -13.16
CA ALA A 738 -27.80 13.33 -13.89
C ALA A 738 -27.98 14.11 -15.22
N PRO A 739 -28.96 13.80 -16.10
CA PRO A 739 -29.18 14.60 -17.32
C PRO A 739 -29.46 16.08 -17.04
N VAL A 740 -30.17 16.38 -15.95
CA VAL A 740 -30.57 17.74 -15.58
C VAL A 740 -29.41 18.46 -14.87
N ALA A 741 -28.72 17.76 -13.97
CA ALA A 741 -27.52 18.27 -13.30
C ALA A 741 -26.40 18.62 -14.29
N ASN A 742 -26.30 17.87 -15.39
CA ASN A 742 -25.35 18.11 -16.48
C ASN A 742 -25.80 19.22 -17.45
N GLY A 743 -27.02 19.74 -17.32
CA GLY A 743 -27.55 20.83 -18.15
C GLY A 743 -28.20 20.38 -19.46
N ASP A 744 -28.48 19.09 -19.64
CA ASP A 744 -29.08 18.51 -20.85
C ASP A 744 -30.62 18.57 -20.82
N CYS A 745 -31.19 19.75 -20.52
CA CYS A 745 -32.64 19.95 -20.40
C CYS A 745 -33.41 19.50 -21.65
N ALA A 746 -32.81 19.73 -22.83
CA ALA A 746 -33.40 19.42 -24.13
C ALA A 746 -33.41 17.93 -24.48
N ALA A 747 -32.80 17.06 -23.65
CA ALA A 747 -32.92 15.61 -23.82
C ALA A 747 -34.34 15.12 -23.50
N CYS A 748 -35.00 15.79 -22.55
CA CYS A 748 -36.35 15.46 -22.10
C CYS A 748 -37.40 16.46 -22.59
N HIS A 749 -37.03 17.74 -22.70
CA HIS A 749 -37.93 18.81 -23.11
C HIS A 749 -37.71 19.23 -24.57
N GLU A 750 -38.79 19.67 -25.21
CA GLU A 750 -38.77 20.39 -26.48
C GLU A 750 -38.95 21.90 -26.19
N PRO A 751 -37.88 22.71 -26.25
CA PRO A 751 -37.87 24.08 -25.71
C PRO A 751 -38.86 25.06 -26.37
N HIS A 752 -39.35 24.75 -27.57
CA HIS A 752 -40.28 25.62 -28.30
C HIS A 752 -41.75 25.22 -28.11
N GLN A 753 -42.07 23.94 -28.37
CA GLN A 753 -43.44 23.45 -28.25
C GLN A 753 -43.50 21.92 -28.22
N SER A 754 -44.49 21.36 -27.51
CA SER A 754 -44.80 19.93 -27.54
C SER A 754 -46.28 19.68 -27.29
N ALA A 755 -46.77 18.54 -27.78
CA ALA A 755 -48.11 18.03 -27.46
C ALA A 755 -48.21 17.41 -26.05
N ASN A 756 -47.08 17.18 -25.37
CA ASN A 756 -47.06 16.62 -24.01
C ASN A 756 -46.97 17.73 -22.95
N GLU A 757 -47.53 17.45 -21.77
CA GLU A 757 -47.44 18.33 -20.61
C GLU A 757 -45.98 18.61 -20.22
N GLY A 758 -45.70 19.82 -19.73
CA GLY A 758 -44.33 20.24 -19.39
C GLY A 758 -43.37 20.33 -20.58
N LEU A 759 -43.89 20.40 -21.81
CA LEU A 759 -43.11 20.41 -23.05
C LEU A 759 -42.24 19.17 -23.25
N LEU A 760 -42.64 18.01 -22.73
CA LEU A 760 -41.84 16.78 -22.84
C LEU A 760 -41.80 16.26 -24.28
N ARG A 761 -40.68 15.66 -24.69
CA ARG A 761 -40.53 15.03 -26.02
C ARG A 761 -41.45 13.83 -26.21
N GLN A 762 -41.79 13.13 -25.13
CA GLN A 762 -42.70 11.99 -25.10
C GLN A 762 -43.56 12.02 -23.84
N LYS A 763 -44.59 11.16 -23.75
CA LYS A 763 -45.32 10.95 -22.49
C LYS A 763 -44.35 10.51 -21.40
N ALA A 764 -44.50 11.05 -20.18
CA ALA A 764 -43.55 10.88 -19.09
C ALA A 764 -43.10 9.42 -18.85
N GLY A 765 -44.05 8.47 -18.78
CA GLY A 765 -43.71 7.05 -18.58
C GLY A 765 -42.83 6.46 -19.69
N ALA A 766 -43.16 6.72 -20.95
CA ALA A 766 -42.36 6.25 -22.10
C ALA A 766 -40.98 6.92 -22.16
N LEU A 767 -40.94 8.23 -21.85
CA LEU A 767 -39.69 8.99 -21.77
C LEU A 767 -38.75 8.40 -20.71
N CYS A 768 -39.24 8.18 -19.49
CA CYS A 768 -38.45 7.59 -18.41
C CYS A 768 -37.93 6.19 -18.79
N GLN A 769 -38.79 5.35 -19.37
CA GLN A 769 -38.43 3.98 -19.76
C GLN A 769 -37.39 3.92 -20.89
N SER A 770 -37.34 4.93 -21.76
CA SER A 770 -36.33 5.01 -22.83
C SER A 770 -34.88 5.09 -22.30
N CYS A 771 -34.70 5.63 -21.09
CA CYS A 771 -33.40 5.70 -20.40
C CYS A 771 -33.29 4.67 -19.27
N HIS A 772 -34.39 4.35 -18.58
CA HIS A 772 -34.45 3.37 -17.49
C HIS A 772 -34.89 1.98 -17.96
N ALA A 773 -34.22 1.46 -18.99
CA ALA A 773 -34.58 0.22 -19.66
C ALA A 773 -34.60 -1.02 -18.72
N GLU A 774 -33.71 -1.09 -17.73
CA GLU A 774 -33.70 -2.18 -16.74
C GLU A 774 -35.00 -2.23 -15.92
N ILE A 775 -35.50 -1.06 -15.49
CA ILE A 775 -36.75 -0.95 -14.73
C ILE A 775 -37.94 -1.31 -15.62
N ALA A 776 -37.94 -0.83 -16.86
CA ALA A 776 -38.97 -1.18 -17.84
C ALA A 776 -39.05 -2.69 -18.08
N GLN A 777 -37.90 -3.35 -18.24
CA GLN A 777 -37.83 -4.81 -18.37
C GLN A 777 -38.31 -5.53 -17.11
N LYS A 778 -37.97 -5.03 -15.92
CA LYS A 778 -38.43 -5.60 -14.64
C LYS A 778 -39.95 -5.53 -14.50
N ILE A 779 -40.55 -4.37 -14.82
CA ILE A 779 -42.00 -4.17 -14.81
C ILE A 779 -42.68 -5.10 -15.81
N ALA A 780 -42.11 -5.26 -17.02
CA ALA A 780 -42.69 -6.12 -18.06
C ALA A 780 -42.59 -7.62 -17.76
N ARG A 781 -41.51 -8.06 -17.08
CA ARG A 781 -41.28 -9.48 -16.77
C ARG A 781 -41.91 -9.93 -15.46
N GLY A 782 -42.11 -9.01 -14.52
CA GLY A 782 -42.64 -9.28 -13.19
C GLY A 782 -44.14 -9.07 -13.05
N THR A 783 -44.60 -9.08 -11.80
CA THR A 783 -45.93 -8.63 -11.39
C THR A 783 -45.84 -7.16 -11.03
N PRO A 784 -46.28 -6.23 -11.91
CA PRO A 784 -46.05 -4.81 -11.71
C PRO A 784 -46.90 -4.26 -10.58
N HIS A 785 -46.31 -3.37 -9.77
CA HIS A 785 -47.08 -2.49 -8.91
C HIS A 785 -47.90 -1.55 -9.81
N ALA A 786 -49.20 -1.41 -9.59
CA ALA A 786 -50.11 -0.78 -10.55
C ALA A 786 -49.67 0.63 -11.02
N PRO A 787 -49.23 1.56 -10.15
CA PRO A 787 -48.69 2.86 -10.59
C PRO A 787 -47.48 2.73 -11.54
N ALA A 788 -46.58 1.79 -11.26
CA ALA A 788 -45.41 1.53 -12.11
C ALA A 788 -45.80 0.90 -13.45
N GLY A 789 -46.71 -0.08 -13.45
CA GLY A 789 -47.25 -0.71 -14.66
C GLY A 789 -48.01 0.27 -15.57
N MET A 790 -48.66 1.28 -14.99
CA MET A 790 -49.33 2.36 -15.74
C MET A 790 -48.37 3.47 -16.22
N GLY A 791 -47.07 3.39 -15.89
CA GLY A 791 -46.09 4.41 -16.27
C GLY A 791 -46.22 5.73 -15.49
N LEU A 792 -46.88 5.73 -14.32
CA LEU A 792 -47.08 6.89 -13.46
C LEU A 792 -45.86 7.10 -12.53
N CYS A 793 -44.65 7.11 -13.11
CA CYS A 793 -43.37 7.26 -12.38
C CYS A 793 -43.35 8.57 -11.56
N LEU A 794 -43.91 9.61 -12.18
CA LEU A 794 -44.43 10.85 -11.60
C LEU A 794 -44.78 10.72 -10.12
N THR A 795 -45.75 9.88 -9.81
CA THR A 795 -46.40 9.82 -8.50
C THR A 795 -45.44 9.60 -7.33
N CYS A 796 -44.35 8.87 -7.56
CA CYS A 796 -43.39 8.50 -6.53
C CYS A 796 -42.04 9.19 -6.68
N HIS A 797 -41.66 9.66 -7.87
CA HIS A 797 -40.34 10.22 -8.15
C HIS A 797 -40.36 11.71 -8.52
N GLU A 798 -39.32 12.44 -8.10
CA GLU A 798 -39.00 13.75 -8.68
C GLU A 798 -38.01 13.58 -9.82
N SER A 799 -38.36 14.08 -11.01
CA SER A 799 -37.56 13.88 -12.23
C SER A 799 -36.34 14.77 -12.37
N HIS A 800 -36.26 15.86 -11.59
CA HIS A 800 -35.15 16.82 -11.65
C HIS A 800 -34.15 16.58 -10.52
N GLY A 801 -34.64 16.25 -9.32
CA GLY A 801 -33.83 15.88 -8.18
C GLY A 801 -34.64 15.84 -6.89
N SER A 802 -34.13 15.09 -5.90
CA SER A 802 -34.75 14.96 -4.58
C SER A 802 -33.69 14.91 -3.49
N ASP A 803 -34.11 15.19 -2.26
CA ASP A 803 -33.31 14.97 -1.06
C ASP A 803 -33.32 13.48 -0.62
N PHE A 804 -34.21 12.67 -1.21
CA PHE A 804 -34.40 11.27 -0.86
C PHE A 804 -33.78 10.30 -1.88
N ALA A 805 -33.18 9.22 -1.37
CA ALA A 805 -32.49 8.22 -2.17
C ALA A 805 -33.44 7.56 -3.19
N GLY A 806 -32.96 7.32 -4.41
CA GLY A 806 -33.79 6.83 -5.52
C GLY A 806 -34.71 7.90 -6.09
N MET A 807 -34.46 9.17 -5.78
CA MET A 807 -35.21 10.33 -6.28
C MET A 807 -36.70 10.28 -5.95
N THR A 808 -37.07 9.73 -4.80
CA THR A 808 -38.47 9.65 -4.39
C THR A 808 -38.98 11.02 -3.91
N ARG A 809 -40.30 11.25 -3.95
CA ARG A 809 -40.92 12.48 -3.45
C ARG A 809 -40.96 12.60 -1.93
N ARG A 810 -40.89 11.47 -1.24
CA ARG A 810 -40.99 11.34 0.22
C ARG A 810 -40.02 10.28 0.70
N ASP A 811 -39.60 10.41 1.95
CA ASP A 811 -38.72 9.43 2.59
C ASP A 811 -39.45 8.14 2.99
N GLY A 812 -38.76 7.01 2.87
CA GLY A 812 -39.12 5.73 3.46
C GLY A 812 -40.59 5.34 3.34
N ALA A 813 -41.21 5.02 4.48
CA ALA A 813 -42.59 4.55 4.57
C ALA A 813 -43.62 5.62 4.15
N ALA A 814 -43.31 6.91 4.33
CA ALA A 814 -44.21 8.02 3.98
C ALA A 814 -44.50 8.08 2.47
N GLY A 815 -43.59 7.58 1.63
CA GLY A 815 -43.82 7.43 0.19
C GLY A 815 -44.93 6.44 -0.14
N CYS A 816 -45.06 5.37 0.64
CA CYS A 816 -46.07 4.33 0.45
C CYS A 816 -47.38 4.68 1.15
N THR A 817 -47.31 5.24 2.36
CA THR A 817 -48.50 5.45 3.21
C THR A 817 -49.41 6.58 2.73
N GLY A 818 -48.90 7.46 1.84
CA GLY A 818 -49.73 8.42 1.11
C GLY A 818 -50.78 7.77 0.19
N CYS A 819 -50.58 6.50 -0.19
CA CYS A 819 -51.56 5.71 -0.95
C CYS A 819 -52.06 4.47 -0.18
N HIS A 820 -51.25 3.94 0.74
CA HIS A 820 -51.56 2.75 1.53
C HIS A 820 -51.73 3.10 3.01
N ALA A 821 -52.97 3.24 3.49
CA ALA A 821 -53.22 3.53 4.89
C ALA A 821 -52.63 2.43 5.82
N PRO A 822 -51.75 2.76 6.79
CA PRO A 822 -51.08 1.76 7.65
C PRO A 822 -52.03 0.86 8.42
N LYS A 823 -53.21 1.37 8.79
CA LYS A 823 -54.24 0.64 9.54
C LYS A 823 -55.25 -0.07 8.64
N ASN A 824 -55.02 -0.13 7.32
CA ASN A 824 -55.92 -0.79 6.39
C ASN A 824 -56.05 -2.29 6.74
N ALA A 825 -57.27 -2.78 6.92
CA ALA A 825 -57.52 -4.16 7.37
C ALA A 825 -56.91 -5.23 6.44
N LYS A 826 -56.91 -5.01 5.11
CA LYS A 826 -56.28 -5.94 4.15
C LYS A 826 -54.76 -5.91 4.25
N LEU A 827 -54.18 -4.72 4.47
CA LEU A 827 -52.74 -4.56 4.67
C LEU A 827 -52.28 -5.20 5.98
N VAL A 828 -52.98 -4.95 7.08
CA VAL A 828 -52.69 -5.51 8.41
C VAL A 828 -52.88 -7.03 8.44
N ALA A 829 -53.92 -7.55 7.78
CA ALA A 829 -54.13 -9.00 7.65
C ALA A 829 -53.01 -9.70 6.86
N ALA A 830 -52.45 -9.03 5.85
CA ALA A 830 -51.30 -9.53 5.09
C ALA A 830 -49.98 -9.43 5.87
N HIS A 831 -49.90 -8.55 6.88
CA HIS A 831 -48.71 -8.30 7.69
C HIS A 831 -48.98 -8.52 9.20
N PRO A 832 -49.41 -9.73 9.61
CA PRO A 832 -49.90 -9.99 10.95
C PRO A 832 -48.79 -9.80 11.99
N GLY A 833 -49.01 -8.88 12.94
CA GLY A 833 -48.08 -8.58 14.02
C GLY A 833 -46.94 -7.64 13.63
N MET A 834 -46.98 -6.97 12.47
CA MET A 834 -46.01 -5.92 12.11
C MET A 834 -46.61 -4.53 12.29
N ASP A 835 -45.84 -3.61 12.87
CA ASP A 835 -46.21 -2.20 12.92
C ASP A 835 -45.97 -1.53 11.55
N MET A 836 -47.05 -1.39 10.79
CA MET A 836 -47.04 -0.80 9.46
C MET A 836 -46.76 0.71 9.46
N THR A 837 -46.72 1.37 10.63
CA THR A 837 -46.34 2.79 10.75
C THR A 837 -44.83 2.98 10.86
N ALA A 838 -44.10 1.98 11.35
CA ALA A 838 -42.65 2.03 11.56
C ALA A 838 -41.84 1.24 10.51
N VAL A 839 -42.47 0.32 9.78
CA VAL A 839 -41.76 -0.55 8.81
C VAL A 839 -41.33 0.18 7.54
N ARG A 840 -40.09 -0.04 7.10
CA ARG A 840 -39.62 0.40 5.78
C ARG A 840 -40.10 -0.58 4.71
N CYS A 841 -41.19 -0.27 4.01
CA CYS A 841 -41.79 -1.17 3.02
C CYS A 841 -40.81 -1.68 1.95
N THR A 842 -39.89 -0.82 1.50
CA THR A 842 -38.90 -1.14 0.45
C THR A 842 -37.77 -2.06 0.90
N SER A 843 -37.68 -2.37 2.20
CA SER A 843 -36.76 -3.40 2.69
C SER A 843 -37.22 -4.82 2.37
N CYS A 844 -38.53 -5.01 2.19
CA CYS A 844 -39.15 -6.31 1.93
C CYS A 844 -39.88 -6.39 0.59
N HIS A 845 -40.26 -5.24 0.02
CA HIS A 845 -40.99 -5.16 -1.24
C HIS A 845 -40.23 -4.39 -2.31
N ASP A 846 -40.31 -4.86 -3.55
CA ASP A 846 -39.95 -4.05 -4.70
C ASP A 846 -41.15 -3.17 -5.11
N PRO A 847 -41.01 -1.83 -5.05
CA PRO A 847 -42.13 -0.92 -5.32
C PRO A 847 -42.48 -0.80 -6.82
N HIS A 848 -41.68 -1.39 -7.72
CA HIS A 848 -41.90 -1.38 -9.16
C HIS A 848 -42.57 -2.67 -9.63
N ALA A 849 -42.00 -3.82 -9.29
CA ALA A 849 -42.56 -5.13 -9.64
C ALA A 849 -41.96 -6.27 -8.83
N GLY A 850 -42.82 -7.20 -8.39
CA GLY A 850 -42.42 -8.47 -7.79
C GLY A 850 -42.18 -9.56 -8.85
N PRO A 851 -41.64 -10.73 -8.46
CA PRO A 851 -41.46 -11.86 -9.38
C PRO A 851 -42.81 -12.42 -9.86
N LYS A 852 -42.88 -12.85 -11.13
CA LYS A 852 -44.12 -13.26 -11.83
C LYS A 852 -44.92 -14.38 -11.13
N ASN A 853 -44.23 -15.26 -10.40
CA ASN A 853 -44.81 -16.37 -9.64
C ASN A 853 -44.58 -16.22 -8.11
N GLY A 854 -44.24 -15.01 -7.65
CA GLY A 854 -43.95 -14.73 -6.24
C GLY A 854 -45.18 -14.30 -5.44
N ARG A 855 -44.99 -14.12 -4.12
CA ARG A 855 -46.01 -13.55 -3.23
C ARG A 855 -46.10 -12.03 -3.44
N ALA A 856 -46.91 -11.60 -4.40
CA ALA A 856 -47.17 -10.20 -4.73
C ALA A 856 -45.88 -9.41 -5.03
N LEU A 857 -45.60 -8.33 -4.29
CA LEU A 857 -44.43 -7.46 -4.48
C LEU A 857 -43.23 -7.86 -3.59
N LEU A 858 -43.29 -9.01 -2.90
CA LEU A 858 -42.19 -9.45 -2.05
C LEU A 858 -40.90 -9.63 -2.87
N MET A 859 -39.77 -9.30 -2.27
CA MET A 859 -38.45 -9.42 -2.88
C MET A 859 -38.15 -10.87 -3.29
N PRO A 860 -37.29 -11.09 -4.31
CA PRO A 860 -37.07 -12.43 -4.88
C PRO A 860 -36.53 -13.47 -3.90
N ALA A 861 -35.71 -13.06 -2.94
CA ALA A 861 -35.19 -13.93 -1.89
C ALA A 861 -35.84 -13.59 -0.54
N ALA A 862 -36.27 -14.60 0.22
CA ALA A 862 -36.82 -14.44 1.55
C ALA A 862 -36.29 -15.52 2.51
N HIS A 863 -35.97 -15.13 3.74
CA HIS A 863 -35.40 -16.01 4.76
C HIS A 863 -36.45 -17.05 5.21
N ILE A 864 -36.05 -18.31 5.42
CA ILE A 864 -37.00 -19.41 5.65
C ILE A 864 -37.84 -19.20 6.92
N PRO A 865 -37.25 -18.91 8.11
CA PRO A 865 -38.01 -18.50 9.30
C PRO A 865 -39.03 -17.38 9.05
N PHE A 866 -38.68 -16.38 8.24
CA PHE A 866 -39.59 -15.30 7.87
C PHE A 866 -40.75 -15.81 7.00
N LEU A 867 -40.49 -16.67 6.02
CA LEU A 867 -41.52 -17.30 5.19
C LEU A 867 -42.47 -18.20 5.99
N ARG A 868 -41.95 -18.84 7.05
CA ARG A 868 -42.70 -19.69 7.98
C ARG A 868 -43.38 -18.93 9.12
N ARG A 869 -43.11 -17.62 9.25
CA ARG A 869 -43.63 -16.73 10.32
C ARG A 869 -43.14 -17.09 11.72
N GLU A 870 -41.95 -17.69 11.83
CA GLU A 870 -41.28 -18.05 13.09
C GLU A 870 -40.51 -16.85 13.64
N CYS A 871 -41.21 -15.77 13.97
CA CYS A 871 -40.59 -14.47 14.30
C CYS A 871 -39.80 -14.53 15.61
N GLU A 872 -40.30 -15.32 16.56
CA GLU A 872 -39.79 -15.49 17.91
C GLU A 872 -38.45 -16.25 17.96
N SER A 873 -38.04 -16.87 16.85
CA SER A 873 -36.71 -17.47 16.72
C SER A 873 -35.60 -16.41 16.79
N CYS A 874 -35.86 -15.21 16.28
CA CYS A 874 -34.89 -14.12 16.20
C CYS A 874 -35.28 -12.91 17.06
N HIS A 875 -36.58 -12.68 17.25
CA HIS A 875 -37.12 -11.58 18.04
C HIS A 875 -37.63 -12.06 19.40
N THR A 876 -37.61 -11.18 20.40
CA THR A 876 -38.07 -11.51 21.75
C THR A 876 -39.57 -11.79 21.84
N ALA A 877 -40.33 -11.29 20.88
CA ALA A 877 -41.75 -11.57 20.70
C ALA A 877 -42.15 -11.27 19.25
N ARG A 878 -43.28 -11.83 18.80
CA ARG A 878 -43.84 -11.53 17.48
C ARG A 878 -44.13 -10.03 17.34
N GLY A 879 -43.53 -9.39 16.33
CA GLY A 879 -43.68 -7.96 16.10
C GLY A 879 -42.76 -7.05 16.93
N SER A 880 -41.94 -7.62 17.81
CA SER A 880 -40.92 -6.88 18.56
C SER A 880 -39.74 -6.51 17.67
N ALA A 881 -39.21 -5.29 17.83
CA ALA A 881 -37.92 -4.92 17.23
C ALA A 881 -36.72 -5.47 18.04
N ALA A 882 -36.93 -5.90 19.28
CA ALA A 882 -35.87 -6.45 20.13
C ALA A 882 -35.50 -7.87 19.67
N LEU A 883 -34.20 -8.13 19.63
CA LEU A 883 -33.60 -9.38 19.15
C LEU A 883 -33.18 -10.26 20.32
N ASN A 884 -33.21 -11.58 20.13
CA ASN A 884 -32.78 -12.57 21.12
C ASN A 884 -31.26 -12.56 21.38
N ALA A 885 -30.48 -12.03 20.43
CA ALA A 885 -29.03 -11.84 20.51
C ALA A 885 -28.61 -10.67 19.59
N ARG A 886 -27.39 -10.14 19.77
CA ARG A 886 -26.91 -8.95 19.04
C ARG A 886 -26.01 -9.34 17.86
N GLY A 887 -26.08 -8.55 16.78
CA GLY A 887 -25.15 -8.63 15.65
C GLY A 887 -25.06 -10.03 15.03
N ASN A 888 -23.85 -10.46 14.70
CA ASN A 888 -23.61 -11.75 14.06
C ASN A 888 -23.96 -12.94 14.96
N ASP A 889 -23.89 -12.78 16.29
CA ASP A 889 -24.16 -13.86 17.24
C ASP A 889 -25.60 -14.37 17.13
N LEU A 890 -26.55 -13.50 16.78
CA LEU A 890 -27.93 -13.91 16.50
C LEU A 890 -28.01 -14.86 15.32
N CYS A 891 -27.31 -14.56 14.23
CA CYS A 891 -27.30 -15.38 13.03
C CYS A 891 -26.61 -16.72 13.28
N PHE A 892 -25.53 -16.73 14.08
CA PHE A 892 -24.79 -17.94 14.41
C PHE A 892 -25.53 -18.88 15.38
N THR A 893 -26.66 -18.48 15.97
CA THR A 893 -27.51 -19.42 16.74
C THR A 893 -28.11 -20.51 15.85
N CYS A 894 -28.28 -20.25 14.55
CA CYS A 894 -28.76 -21.23 13.56
C CYS A 894 -27.72 -21.54 12.47
N HIS A 895 -26.77 -20.64 12.21
CA HIS A 895 -25.69 -20.83 11.24
C HIS A 895 -24.35 -21.16 11.91
N GLU A 896 -24.36 -21.87 13.03
CA GLU A 896 -23.16 -22.18 13.82
C GLU A 896 -22.10 -22.91 12.99
N GLU A 897 -22.53 -23.84 12.13
CA GLU A 897 -21.69 -24.56 11.16
C GLU A 897 -20.88 -23.65 10.22
N ARG A 898 -21.35 -22.42 9.99
CA ARG A 898 -20.65 -21.44 9.15
C ARG A 898 -19.65 -20.61 9.94
N LYS A 899 -19.75 -20.55 11.27
CA LYS A 899 -18.90 -19.71 12.14
C LYS A 899 -17.38 -19.88 11.89
N PRO A 900 -16.85 -21.10 11.64
CA PRO A 900 -15.44 -21.27 11.28
C PRO A 900 -15.04 -20.57 9.95
N GLU A 901 -15.96 -20.43 8.99
CA GLU A 901 -15.73 -19.75 7.71
C GLU A 901 -15.59 -18.23 7.84
N PHE A 902 -15.90 -17.66 9.00
CA PHE A 902 -15.81 -16.22 9.31
C PHE A 902 -14.64 -15.87 10.22
N ALA A 903 -14.00 -16.87 10.84
CA ALA A 903 -12.88 -16.70 11.76
C ALA A 903 -11.50 -16.86 11.12
N ARG A 904 -11.41 -16.91 9.78
CA ARG A 904 -10.14 -17.06 9.06
C ARG A 904 -9.27 -15.81 9.19
N LYS A 905 -7.97 -15.96 8.89
CA LYS A 905 -6.91 -14.96 9.21
C LYS A 905 -7.21 -13.54 8.71
N VAL A 906 -7.81 -13.40 7.54
CA VAL A 906 -8.19 -12.13 6.92
C VAL A 906 -9.70 -12.08 6.83
N GLN A 907 -10.33 -11.30 7.71
CA GLN A 907 -11.78 -11.09 7.70
C GLN A 907 -12.12 -9.90 6.81
N HIS A 908 -13.22 -10.01 6.05
CA HIS A 908 -13.70 -8.89 5.27
C HIS A 908 -14.27 -7.82 6.22
N ALA A 909 -13.77 -6.59 6.12
CA ALA A 909 -14.09 -5.52 7.07
C ALA A 909 -15.59 -5.30 7.33
N PRO A 910 -16.50 -5.36 6.32
CA PRO A 910 -17.93 -5.23 6.56
C PRO A 910 -18.51 -6.31 7.49
N VAL A 911 -17.92 -7.51 7.51
CA VAL A 911 -18.38 -8.63 8.33
C VAL A 911 -17.88 -8.53 9.78
N ALA A 912 -16.72 -7.92 9.98
CA ALA A 912 -16.14 -7.66 11.30
C ALA A 912 -16.62 -6.32 11.93
N GLY A 913 -17.32 -5.47 11.15
CA GLY A 913 -17.86 -4.19 11.61
C GLY A 913 -19.23 -4.32 12.30
N GLU A 914 -19.75 -3.20 12.81
CA GLU A 914 -21.00 -3.16 13.59
C GLU A 914 -22.23 -3.69 12.86
N GLN A 915 -22.30 -3.51 11.53
CA GLN A 915 -23.41 -4.04 10.72
C GLN A 915 -23.27 -5.53 10.42
N GLY A 916 -22.05 -6.08 10.51
CA GLY A 916 -21.75 -7.49 10.33
C GLY A 916 -22.38 -8.10 9.08
N CYS A 917 -23.07 -9.24 9.25
CA CYS A 917 -23.78 -9.92 8.17
C CYS A 917 -24.80 -9.02 7.45
N LEU A 918 -25.42 -8.07 8.17
CA LEU A 918 -26.49 -7.21 7.66
C LEU A 918 -26.00 -6.09 6.74
N ALA A 919 -24.68 -5.89 6.66
CA ALA A 919 -24.09 -4.98 5.67
C ALA A 919 -24.35 -5.46 4.23
N CYS A 920 -24.46 -6.78 4.06
CA CYS A 920 -24.58 -7.44 2.76
C CYS A 920 -25.88 -8.25 2.63
N HIS A 921 -26.33 -8.89 3.70
CA HIS A 921 -27.52 -9.74 3.72
C HIS A 921 -28.74 -9.04 4.34
N GLY A 922 -29.90 -9.26 3.76
CA GLY A 922 -31.18 -8.91 4.35
C GLY A 922 -31.64 -10.04 5.29
N PRO A 923 -31.94 -9.75 6.57
CA PRO A 923 -32.28 -10.78 7.56
C PRO A 923 -33.65 -11.42 7.31
N HIS A 924 -34.54 -10.72 6.60
CA HIS A 924 -35.87 -11.21 6.24
C HIS A 924 -36.02 -11.51 4.75
N GLY A 925 -35.36 -10.71 3.89
CA GLY A 925 -35.45 -10.84 2.45
C GLY A 925 -34.40 -10.00 1.73
N GLY A 926 -34.10 -10.36 0.48
CA GLY A 926 -33.06 -9.75 -0.34
C GLY A 926 -33.42 -9.77 -1.83
N GLN A 927 -32.68 -8.98 -2.61
CA GLN A 927 -32.82 -8.91 -4.06
C GLN A 927 -32.30 -10.19 -4.75
N ALA A 928 -31.27 -10.83 -4.17
CA ALA A 928 -30.64 -12.03 -4.72
C ALA A 928 -30.40 -13.11 -3.65
N THR A 929 -30.25 -14.37 -4.07
CA THR A 929 -29.97 -15.51 -3.18
C THR A 929 -28.46 -15.59 -2.87
N PRO A 930 -28.03 -15.89 -1.63
CA PRO A 930 -28.83 -16.14 -0.42
C PRO A 930 -29.06 -14.84 0.37
N LEU A 931 -30.14 -14.12 0.04
CA LEU A 931 -30.64 -12.92 0.72
C LEU A 931 -29.71 -11.71 0.66
N LEU A 932 -28.99 -11.52 -0.43
CA LEU A 932 -28.21 -10.31 -0.64
C LEU A 932 -29.13 -9.11 -0.81
N THR A 933 -28.79 -7.99 -0.16
CA THR A 933 -29.57 -6.74 -0.23
C THR A 933 -29.60 -6.14 -1.65
N ARG A 934 -28.66 -6.56 -2.51
CA ARG A 934 -28.53 -6.19 -3.92
C ARG A 934 -28.03 -7.39 -4.73
N GLU A 935 -28.12 -7.30 -6.05
CA GLU A 935 -27.43 -8.24 -6.95
C GLU A 935 -25.93 -8.29 -6.63
N PRO A 936 -25.25 -9.47 -6.72
CA PRO A 936 -23.89 -9.66 -6.24
C PRO A 936 -22.87 -8.59 -6.68
N GLU A 937 -22.86 -8.25 -7.97
CA GLU A 937 -21.95 -7.23 -8.52
C GLU A 937 -22.28 -5.82 -8.00
N LYS A 938 -23.56 -5.45 -8.01
CA LYS A 938 -24.04 -4.15 -7.53
C LYS A 938 -23.85 -3.98 -6.02
N LEU A 939 -23.83 -5.09 -5.27
CA LEU A 939 -23.50 -5.12 -3.85
C LEU A 939 -22.03 -4.81 -3.63
N CYS A 940 -21.11 -5.48 -4.33
CA CYS A 940 -19.69 -5.18 -4.21
C CYS A 940 -19.39 -3.72 -4.59
N TYR A 941 -20.00 -3.22 -5.68
CA TYR A 941 -19.76 -1.84 -6.13
C TYR A 941 -20.37 -0.75 -5.24
N SER A 942 -21.21 -1.11 -4.26
CA SER A 942 -21.69 -0.13 -3.30
C SER A 942 -20.61 0.34 -2.33
N CYS A 943 -19.56 -0.47 -2.17
CA CYS A 943 -18.43 -0.18 -1.30
C CYS A 943 -17.11 -0.10 -2.09
N HIS A 944 -17.02 -0.77 -3.24
CA HIS A 944 -15.83 -0.75 -4.11
C HIS A 944 -16.07 0.09 -5.38
N PRO A 945 -15.19 1.05 -5.71
CA PRO A 945 -15.39 1.90 -6.88
C PRO A 945 -15.29 1.07 -8.16
N LYS A 946 -16.36 1.08 -8.97
CA LYS A 946 -16.45 0.37 -10.25
C LYS A 946 -15.30 0.69 -11.21
N SER A 947 -14.80 1.93 -11.16
CA SER A 947 -13.69 2.41 -12.00
C SER A 947 -12.39 1.61 -11.81
N GLY A 948 -12.20 0.94 -10.67
CA GLY A 948 -11.05 0.05 -10.42
C GLY A 948 -11.11 -1.27 -11.18
N PHE A 949 -12.25 -1.59 -11.83
CA PHE A 949 -12.52 -2.86 -12.49
C PHE A 949 -12.82 -2.69 -13.99
N GLU A 950 -12.60 -1.49 -14.52
CA GLU A 950 -12.80 -1.13 -15.93
C GLU A 950 -11.45 -0.88 -16.61
N GLY A 951 -11.29 -1.37 -17.85
CA GLY A 951 -10.05 -1.25 -18.61
C GLY A 951 -10.20 -1.75 -20.04
N LYS A 952 -9.20 -1.49 -20.89
CA LYS A 952 -9.22 -1.94 -22.29
C LYS A 952 -9.31 -3.47 -22.43
N PHE A 953 -8.69 -4.19 -21.50
CA PHE A 953 -8.75 -5.64 -21.39
C PHE A 953 -9.33 -6.00 -20.02
N VAL A 954 -10.50 -6.63 -20.02
CA VAL A 954 -11.16 -7.13 -18.80
C VAL A 954 -10.98 -8.64 -18.74
N HIS A 955 -10.57 -9.15 -17.59
CA HIS A 955 -10.31 -10.56 -17.41
C HIS A 955 -11.62 -11.36 -17.50
N ALA A 956 -11.66 -12.40 -18.34
CA ALA A 956 -12.89 -13.14 -18.62
C ALA A 956 -13.62 -13.69 -17.36
N PRO A 957 -12.94 -14.21 -16.33
CA PRO A 957 -13.57 -14.64 -15.07
C PRO A 957 -14.32 -13.53 -14.33
N MET A 958 -14.06 -12.25 -14.60
CA MET A 958 -14.84 -11.16 -14.00
C MET A 958 -16.33 -11.20 -14.37
N ARG A 959 -16.68 -11.84 -15.49
CA ARG A 959 -18.07 -12.03 -15.91
C ARG A 959 -18.78 -13.16 -15.16
N GLN A 960 -18.04 -13.94 -14.38
CA GLN A 960 -18.56 -15.07 -13.60
C GLN A 960 -18.87 -14.67 -12.14
N GLY A 961 -18.54 -13.43 -11.74
CA GLY A 961 -18.74 -12.91 -10.39
C GLY A 961 -17.44 -12.79 -9.60
N CYS A 962 -17.42 -11.86 -8.64
CA CYS A 962 -16.25 -11.56 -7.79
C CYS A 962 -15.86 -12.74 -6.89
N ASP A 963 -16.84 -13.53 -6.48
CA ASP A 963 -16.74 -14.71 -5.62
C ASP A 963 -16.08 -15.91 -6.31
N THR A 964 -15.89 -15.86 -7.62
CA THR A 964 -15.12 -16.87 -8.36
C THR A 964 -13.67 -16.95 -7.87
N CYS A 965 -13.08 -15.82 -7.50
CA CYS A 965 -11.69 -15.73 -7.02
C CYS A 965 -11.60 -15.26 -5.56
N HIS A 966 -12.59 -14.51 -5.09
CA HIS A 966 -12.60 -13.98 -3.72
C HIS A 966 -13.51 -14.79 -2.80
N ALA A 967 -13.11 -14.95 -1.54
CA ALA A 967 -13.96 -15.41 -0.45
C ALA A 967 -14.50 -14.17 0.29
N PRO A 968 -15.71 -13.68 -0.05
CA PRO A 968 -16.21 -12.37 0.37
C PRO A 968 -16.47 -12.23 1.88
N HIS A 969 -16.39 -13.31 2.65
CA HIS A 969 -16.59 -13.32 4.10
C HIS A 969 -15.26 -13.26 4.86
N SER A 970 -14.42 -14.28 4.69
CA SER A 970 -13.07 -14.32 5.23
C SER A 970 -12.19 -15.29 4.44
N SER A 971 -10.88 -15.12 4.51
CA SER A 971 -9.88 -15.99 3.88
C SER A 971 -8.61 -16.08 4.72
N ASP A 972 -7.83 -17.15 4.56
CA ASP A 972 -6.47 -17.23 5.07
C ASP A 972 -5.46 -16.46 4.22
N HIS A 973 -5.90 -15.95 3.07
CA HIS A 973 -5.07 -15.28 2.08
C HIS A 973 -5.39 -13.78 1.96
N ARG A 974 -4.36 -12.99 1.67
CA ARG A 974 -4.46 -11.53 1.48
C ARG A 974 -5.46 -11.19 0.38
N ALA A 975 -6.09 -10.02 0.51
CA ALA A 975 -7.14 -9.55 -0.42
C ALA A 975 -8.33 -10.52 -0.56
N LEU A 976 -8.58 -11.35 0.47
CA LEU A 976 -9.71 -12.27 0.54
C LEU A 976 -9.75 -13.25 -0.64
N LEU A 977 -8.60 -13.71 -1.14
CA LEU A 977 -8.60 -14.70 -2.22
C LEU A 977 -9.01 -16.07 -1.69
N ALA A 978 -9.79 -16.83 -2.46
CA ALA A 978 -10.23 -18.17 -2.05
C ALA A 978 -9.06 -19.17 -1.88
N ARG A 979 -7.93 -18.91 -2.56
CA ARG A 979 -6.66 -19.65 -2.46
C ARG A 979 -5.50 -18.64 -2.49
N ASN A 980 -4.25 -19.08 -2.31
CA ASN A 980 -3.10 -18.18 -2.51
C ASN A 980 -3.05 -17.69 -3.98
N VAL A 981 -2.25 -16.65 -4.24
CA VAL A 981 -2.23 -15.99 -5.56
C VAL A 981 -1.83 -16.96 -6.67
N GLU A 982 -0.86 -17.83 -6.40
CA GLU A 982 -0.29 -18.78 -7.34
C GLU A 982 -1.30 -19.87 -7.72
N ASP A 983 -1.94 -20.49 -6.73
CA ASP A 983 -2.93 -21.56 -6.92
C ASP A 983 -4.22 -21.04 -7.55
N THR A 984 -4.61 -19.79 -7.23
CA THR A 984 -5.76 -19.13 -7.85
C THR A 984 -5.54 -18.96 -9.34
N CYS A 985 -4.36 -18.48 -9.74
CA CYS A 985 -4.05 -18.22 -11.14
C CYS A 985 -3.78 -19.52 -11.92
N THR A 986 -2.97 -20.43 -11.37
CA THR A 986 -2.59 -21.68 -12.05
C THR A 986 -3.73 -22.70 -12.13
N GLY A 987 -4.76 -22.58 -11.29
CA GLY A 987 -5.97 -23.39 -11.40
C GLY A 987 -6.65 -23.30 -12.77
N CYS A 988 -6.63 -22.11 -13.38
CA CYS A 988 -7.13 -21.85 -14.73
C CYS A 988 -6.01 -21.76 -15.78
N HIS A 989 -4.82 -21.28 -15.39
CA HIS A 989 -3.69 -21.06 -16.29
C HIS A 989 -2.54 -22.06 -16.06
N ARG A 990 -2.80 -23.33 -16.39
CA ARG A 990 -1.92 -24.47 -16.06
C ARG A 990 -0.55 -24.47 -16.77
N ASP A 991 -0.45 -23.85 -17.95
CA ASP A 991 0.76 -23.86 -18.79
C ASP A 991 1.72 -22.67 -18.55
N LEU A 992 1.46 -21.82 -17.56
CA LEU A 992 2.24 -20.59 -17.35
C LEU A 992 3.70 -20.84 -16.90
N SER A 993 4.03 -22.02 -16.36
CA SER A 993 5.34 -22.37 -15.78
C SER A 993 6.54 -22.27 -16.74
N LYS A 994 6.30 -22.07 -18.04
CA LYS A 994 7.35 -22.02 -19.07
C LYS A 994 7.77 -20.59 -19.48
N HIS A 995 7.08 -19.53 -19.03
CA HIS A 995 7.23 -18.18 -19.59
C HIS A 995 7.29 -17.01 -18.56
N TYR A 996 7.52 -17.25 -17.25
CA TYR A 996 7.55 -16.18 -16.23
C TYR A 996 8.83 -16.09 -15.38
N HIS A 997 9.03 -14.93 -14.72
CA HIS A 997 10.00 -14.77 -13.63
C HIS A 997 9.67 -15.73 -12.47
N PRO A 998 10.62 -16.54 -11.96
CA PRO A 998 10.32 -17.54 -10.94
C PRO A 998 9.71 -16.89 -9.69
N VAL A 999 8.40 -17.12 -9.51
CA VAL A 999 7.53 -16.57 -8.43
C VAL A 999 7.91 -17.11 -7.03
N LYS A 1000 8.95 -17.96 -6.97
CA LYS A 1000 9.56 -18.50 -5.73
C LYS A 1000 11.02 -18.03 -5.53
N ALA A 1001 11.45 -16.94 -6.17
CA ALA A 1001 12.82 -16.46 -6.05
C ALA A 1001 13.11 -15.91 -4.65
N ALA A 1002 14.29 -16.25 -4.11
CA ALA A 1002 14.81 -15.83 -2.80
C ALA A 1002 15.03 -14.29 -2.65
N ARG A 1003 14.73 -13.49 -3.68
CA ARG A 1003 14.82 -12.03 -3.63
C ARG A 1003 13.41 -11.42 -3.63
N PRO A 1004 13.05 -10.66 -2.56
CA PRO A 1004 11.77 -9.97 -2.52
C PRO A 1004 11.68 -8.90 -3.62
N ASP A 1005 10.45 -8.61 -4.05
CA ASP A 1005 10.13 -7.51 -4.96
C ASP A 1005 10.71 -6.20 -4.38
N PRO A 1006 11.63 -5.53 -5.09
CA PRO A 1006 12.32 -4.35 -4.57
C PRO A 1006 11.39 -3.16 -4.33
N ARG A 1007 10.15 -3.19 -4.83
CA ARG A 1007 9.13 -2.15 -4.61
C ARG A 1007 8.38 -2.35 -3.30
N THR A 1008 8.27 -3.59 -2.82
CA THR A 1008 7.39 -3.95 -1.70
C THR A 1008 8.08 -4.70 -0.57
N GLY A 1009 9.27 -5.25 -0.78
CA GLY A 1009 9.99 -6.07 0.20
C GLY A 1009 9.39 -7.48 0.40
N GLU A 1010 8.37 -7.85 -0.38
CA GLU A 1010 7.64 -9.12 -0.27
C GLU A 1010 7.98 -10.06 -1.44
N PRO A 1011 7.73 -11.39 -1.35
CA PRO A 1011 7.90 -12.29 -2.49
C PRO A 1011 7.11 -11.81 -3.72
N MET A 1012 7.74 -11.84 -4.90
CA MET A 1012 7.07 -11.49 -6.15
C MET A 1012 5.91 -12.47 -6.41
N THR A 1013 4.71 -11.94 -6.68
CA THR A 1013 3.53 -12.73 -7.04
C THR A 1013 3.02 -12.35 -8.44
N CYS A 1014 2.14 -13.16 -9.04
CA CYS A 1014 1.54 -12.88 -10.35
C CYS A 1014 0.90 -11.48 -10.42
N THR A 1015 0.27 -11.03 -9.32
CA THR A 1015 -0.44 -9.73 -9.25
C THR A 1015 0.48 -8.54 -9.08
N GLY A 1016 1.80 -8.75 -8.89
CA GLY A 1016 2.81 -7.70 -8.89
C GLY A 1016 3.04 -7.10 -10.28
N CYS A 1017 2.77 -7.88 -11.34
CA CYS A 1017 2.90 -7.46 -12.74
C CYS A 1017 1.56 -7.45 -13.46
N HIS A 1018 0.64 -8.34 -13.09
CA HIS A 1018 -0.69 -8.44 -13.69
C HIS A 1018 -1.76 -7.75 -12.84
N ASP A 1019 -2.70 -7.09 -13.50
CA ASP A 1019 -3.98 -6.73 -12.90
C ASP A 1019 -5.01 -7.82 -13.27
N PRO A 1020 -5.41 -8.69 -12.33
CA PRO A 1020 -6.28 -9.81 -12.62
C PRO A 1020 -7.75 -9.40 -12.85
N HIS A 1021 -8.09 -8.12 -12.67
CA HIS A 1021 -9.43 -7.60 -12.88
C HIS A 1021 -9.53 -6.95 -14.27
N ALA A 1022 -8.83 -5.83 -14.45
CA ALA A 1022 -8.81 -5.10 -15.71
C ALA A 1022 -7.47 -4.38 -15.91
N ALA A 1023 -6.99 -4.36 -17.16
CA ALA A 1023 -5.73 -3.73 -17.53
C ALA A 1023 -5.83 -2.98 -18.86
N ASN A 1024 -4.91 -2.06 -19.08
CA ASN A 1024 -4.82 -1.30 -20.34
C ASN A 1024 -3.84 -1.91 -21.35
N TYR A 1025 -3.03 -2.88 -20.93
CA TYR A 1025 -2.03 -3.57 -21.76
C TYR A 1025 -2.40 -5.05 -21.94
N ALA A 1026 -2.06 -5.61 -23.09
CA ALA A 1026 -2.34 -7.00 -23.42
C ALA A 1026 -1.68 -7.96 -22.41
N GLY A 1027 -2.30 -9.12 -22.19
CA GLY A 1027 -1.84 -10.07 -21.17
C GLY A 1027 -2.10 -9.62 -19.73
N MET A 1028 -3.05 -8.70 -19.52
CA MET A 1028 -3.44 -8.19 -18.20
C MET A 1028 -2.32 -7.46 -17.45
N LEU A 1029 -1.38 -6.82 -18.16
CA LEU A 1029 -0.22 -6.17 -17.54
C LEU A 1029 -0.55 -4.79 -16.98
N ARG A 1030 0.01 -4.48 -15.80
CA ARG A 1030 -0.19 -3.18 -15.13
C ARG A 1030 0.45 -2.01 -15.88
N LEU A 1031 1.49 -2.27 -16.67
CA LEU A 1031 2.32 -1.28 -17.36
C LEU A 1031 2.77 -1.81 -18.73
N ASP A 1032 3.31 -0.91 -19.55
CA ASP A 1032 3.85 -1.27 -20.86
C ASP A 1032 4.99 -2.30 -20.71
N PRO A 1033 4.87 -3.51 -21.30
CA PRO A 1033 5.89 -4.54 -21.25
C PRO A 1033 7.21 -4.18 -21.94
N LYS A 1034 7.24 -3.15 -22.80
CA LYS A 1034 8.44 -2.80 -23.55
C LYS A 1034 9.53 -2.16 -22.69
N GLN A 1035 9.15 -1.47 -21.61
CA GLN A 1035 10.11 -0.73 -20.79
C GLN A 1035 9.59 -0.44 -19.38
N ALA A 1036 8.41 0.19 -19.27
CA ALA A 1036 7.88 0.71 -18.00
C ALA A 1036 7.66 -0.38 -16.96
N LEU A 1037 7.21 -1.58 -17.35
CA LEU A 1037 7.00 -2.70 -16.44
C LEU A 1037 8.32 -3.22 -15.84
N CYS A 1038 9.38 -3.27 -16.66
CA CYS A 1038 10.67 -3.83 -16.28
C CYS A 1038 11.47 -2.88 -15.38
N LEU A 1039 11.42 -1.57 -15.68
CA LEU A 1039 12.15 -0.55 -14.91
C LEU A 1039 11.71 -0.50 -13.44
N GLN A 1040 10.43 -0.77 -13.17
CA GLN A 1040 9.90 -0.74 -11.80
C GLN A 1040 10.64 -1.66 -10.81
N CYS A 1041 11.28 -2.73 -11.30
CA CYS A 1041 11.99 -3.68 -10.44
C CYS A 1041 13.51 -3.67 -10.66
N HIS A 1042 13.99 -3.12 -11.78
CA HIS A 1042 15.42 -3.15 -12.14
C HIS A 1042 16.13 -1.81 -11.97
N ASP A 1043 15.39 -0.69 -11.88
CA ASP A 1043 15.91 0.64 -11.56
C ASP A 1043 14.82 1.48 -10.86
N PRO A 1044 14.67 1.37 -9.52
CA PRO A 1044 13.64 2.10 -8.79
C PRO A 1044 13.85 3.63 -8.78
N THR A 1045 14.97 4.14 -9.32
CA THR A 1045 15.27 5.57 -9.44
C THR A 1045 14.93 6.16 -10.82
N ALA A 1046 14.63 5.31 -11.81
CA ALA A 1046 14.21 5.75 -13.14
C ALA A 1046 12.72 6.14 -13.17
N ASP A 1047 12.41 7.36 -13.62
CA ASP A 1047 11.04 7.84 -13.84
C ASP A 1047 10.38 7.07 -15.00
N PRO A 1048 9.28 6.31 -14.78
CA PRO A 1048 8.63 5.53 -15.83
C PRO A 1048 7.77 6.36 -16.80
N GLY A 1049 7.86 7.70 -16.77
CA GLY A 1049 7.06 8.58 -17.62
C GLY A 1049 5.61 8.72 -17.11
N PRO A 1050 4.73 9.44 -17.87
CA PRO A 1050 3.45 9.91 -17.36
C PRO A 1050 2.54 8.74 -16.95
N ARG A 1051 2.39 8.56 -15.64
CA ARG A 1051 1.45 7.61 -15.05
C ARG A 1051 0.04 8.09 -15.37
N THR A 1052 -0.75 7.27 -16.07
CA THR A 1052 -2.20 7.46 -16.10
C THR A 1052 -2.73 7.36 -14.66
N PRO A 1053 -3.56 8.32 -14.21
CA PRO A 1053 -4.01 8.37 -12.82
C PRO A 1053 -4.77 7.10 -12.46
N ARG A 1054 -4.35 6.42 -11.40
CA ARG A 1054 -5.18 5.41 -10.72
C ARG A 1054 -6.35 6.14 -10.05
N PRO A 1055 -7.62 5.73 -10.26
CA PRO A 1055 -8.71 6.17 -9.39
C PRO A 1055 -8.48 5.60 -7.97
N GLY A 1056 -8.82 6.41 -6.97
CA GLY A 1056 -8.39 6.28 -5.57
C GLY A 1056 -8.68 4.92 -4.92
N ARG A 1057 -7.74 4.53 -4.03
CA ARG A 1057 -8.00 3.60 -2.93
C ARG A 1057 -8.78 4.31 -1.84
#